data_AF-A0A7S4RLP2-F1
#
_entry.id   AF-A0A7S4RLP2-F1
#
_cell.length_a   1.000
_cell.length_b   1.000
_cell.length_c   1.000
_cell.angle_alpha   90.00
_cell.angle_beta   90.00
_cell.angle_gamma   90.00
#
_symmetry.space_group_name_H-M   'P 1'
#
loop_
_entity.id
_entity.type
_entity.pdbx_description
1 polymer ?
#
loop_
_entity_poly.entity_id
_entity_poly.type
_entity_poly.pdbx_seq_one_letter_code
_entity_poly.pdbx_strand_id
1 'polypeptide(L)'
;GSSVRSMASVEPLVERHIKVLSDKSGLGVGCKDPKSVRVTCQFAQVGSVSKVFHVGLPVGAQVKLLRQRLKPHLAAGAAVLGDSPVYAGLQVWLDDSDFVPETVVLPRFDGKVVSEMVLTKNQCRKVQQLLQLIFETPEVQQRLNDFEEHSEGVEHKYLWRLGAMLQCEIYPSIARYFGLDEKAGAVLPVAAIGSHSQYDLRMTEAWLNLEILMRNKERAAQAYMQLAHLQAPDSGPQLAPGSPGAQAECPSWLPSEPVNPLWPLADRGADGARQGRCAWPGDGLLQSALQDGEDLLAAEFRLSDLLERPDEGRERRCEWHVRRAAVRLGLGLYDAALADAVAAEGAAGAAAAYVAANAGLQRYDEALHFDGKHGLREGDALNEGVRSHIELLTRQSQGNMDWERMYWGARAPALLPQTAEYLGPVKLGLLGYSSSRRRCLFAARAVEAGELLMSSCALVNMRAAGGKRVAGQISGMPYLRETVTVALAVYRRAAQISAHAANVLGTALSDGCFRAVLPMRELFWHGAPAHGLSVEDAVVSGVICTNAFKDLDHSIFPAASMANHSCLPNAVVVKLGDTFLLRARKSIDSGQEITISYYDTMVPLSERAERCKGWKFTCVCPRCEAERRIPRAPLVVPLAMLKQLNGMRAAVMGNGNVSEVIEELEAAVGGCFSGKTDEALWVCSGFVGLYMSLAEASESSDAWDKLLRLFEVAHPGSFLHCKLTLNRWRVARTEGAGQAQAPAAWRQCVEAHRLRYGEMSRDTFTRLLEETRQSVDQSREEFCMD
;
A
#
# COMPACT_ATOMS: atom_id res chain seq x y z
N GLY A 1 -6.36 32.35 37.69
CA GLY A 1 -5.64 33.39 36.93
C GLY A 1 -4.17 33.29 37.26
N SER A 2 -3.41 32.60 36.42
CA SER A 2 -1.96 32.70 36.31
C SER A 2 -1.67 32.55 34.82
N SER A 3 -1.02 33.55 34.26
CA SER A 3 -0.82 33.71 32.83
C SER A 3 0.09 32.61 32.28
N VAL A 4 -0.43 31.78 31.38
CA VAL A 4 0.43 31.09 30.41
C VAL A 4 1.01 32.19 29.51
N ARG A 5 2.19 32.69 29.86
CA ARG A 5 2.99 33.50 28.93
C ARG A 5 3.32 32.57 27.78
N SER A 6 2.72 32.84 26.61
CA SER A 6 3.17 32.29 25.33
C SER A 6 4.69 32.47 25.24
N MET A 7 5.45 31.37 25.35
CA MET A 7 6.91 31.41 25.22
C MET A 7 7.27 31.80 23.79
N ALA A 8 8.08 32.85 23.65
CA ALA A 8 8.53 33.33 22.34
C ALA A 8 9.45 32.30 21.66
N SER A 9 9.26 32.08 20.35
CA SER A 9 10.08 31.18 19.53
C SER A 9 11.57 31.54 19.59
N VAL A 10 12.45 30.54 19.62
CA VAL A 10 13.92 30.71 19.51
C VAL A 10 14.34 30.93 18.05
N GLU A 11 13.47 30.69 17.07
CA GLU A 11 13.77 30.80 15.64
C GLU A 11 14.45 32.14 15.25
N PRO A 12 13.99 33.33 15.72
CA PRO A 12 14.65 34.61 15.41
C PRO A 12 16.07 34.75 16.00
N LEU A 13 16.37 34.03 17.10
CA LEU A 13 17.72 33.97 17.67
C LEU A 13 18.63 33.09 16.82
N VAL A 14 18.11 31.95 16.33
CA VAL A 14 18.82 31.03 15.44
C VAL A 14 19.17 31.74 14.13
N GLU A 15 18.23 32.48 13.54
CA GLU A 15 18.46 33.25 12.32
C GLU A 15 19.51 34.37 12.51
N ARG A 16 19.54 35.04 13.67
CA ARG A 16 20.57 36.03 14.00
C ARG A 16 21.98 35.42 14.06
N HIS A 17 22.14 34.26 14.67
CA HIS A 17 23.44 33.57 14.75
C HIS A 17 23.89 33.05 13.38
N ILE A 18 22.96 32.53 12.58
CA ILE A 18 23.20 32.17 11.18
C ILE A 18 23.69 33.38 10.38
N LYS A 19 23.07 34.55 10.56
CA LYS A 19 23.47 35.79 9.88
C LYS A 19 24.88 36.23 10.27
N VAL A 20 25.21 36.23 11.57
CA VAL A 20 26.56 36.60 12.06
C VAL A 20 27.66 35.67 11.52
N LEU A 21 27.40 34.37 11.41
CA LEU A 21 28.36 33.43 10.82
C LEU A 21 28.48 33.56 9.30
N SER A 22 27.38 33.91 8.62
CA SER A 22 27.40 34.22 7.19
C SER A 22 28.28 35.45 6.91
N ASP A 23 28.12 36.49 7.73
CA ASP A 23 28.87 37.75 7.60
C ASP A 23 30.37 37.58 7.92
N LYS A 24 30.73 36.75 8.92
CA LYS A 24 32.14 36.46 9.28
C LYS A 24 32.88 35.55 8.31
N SER A 25 32.17 34.71 7.56
CA SER A 25 32.78 33.73 6.65
C SER A 25 32.93 34.23 5.21
N GLY A 26 32.38 35.40 4.88
CA GLY A 26 32.50 36.01 3.54
C GLY A 26 31.87 35.18 2.41
N LEU A 27 31.05 34.19 2.74
CA LEU A 27 30.52 33.18 1.83
C LEU A 27 29.00 33.14 2.00
N GLY A 28 28.26 33.23 0.89
CA GLY A 28 26.79 33.15 0.89
C GLY A 28 26.23 31.80 1.37
N VAL A 29 24.90 31.67 1.32
CA VAL A 29 24.09 30.51 1.79
C VAL A 29 24.78 29.16 1.51
N GLY A 30 24.86 28.30 2.53
CA GLY A 30 25.30 26.91 2.37
C GLY A 30 26.76 26.62 2.69
N CYS A 31 27.53 27.61 3.15
CA CYS A 31 28.91 27.45 3.59
C CYS A 31 29.77 26.57 2.65
N LYS A 32 30.43 27.22 1.68
CA LYS A 32 31.24 26.54 0.68
C LYS A 32 32.36 25.68 1.29
N ASP A 33 32.53 24.47 0.77
CA ASP A 33 33.69 23.62 1.04
C ASP A 33 34.50 23.48 -0.26
N PRO A 34 35.69 24.11 -0.34
CA PRO A 34 36.44 24.24 -1.59
C PRO A 34 36.94 22.90 -2.17
N LYS A 35 36.80 21.79 -1.43
CA LYS A 35 37.19 20.44 -1.87
C LYS A 35 36.00 19.57 -2.26
N SER A 36 34.80 20.14 -2.34
CA SER A 36 33.59 19.40 -2.70
C SER A 36 32.73 20.19 -3.68
N VAL A 37 32.07 19.45 -4.56
CA VAL A 37 31.06 19.98 -5.48
C VAL A 37 29.69 19.61 -4.94
N ARG A 38 28.80 20.60 -4.86
CA ARG A 38 27.40 20.40 -4.47
C ARG A 38 26.61 19.93 -5.68
N VAL A 39 26.03 18.75 -5.57
CA VAL A 39 25.19 18.12 -6.59
C VAL A 39 23.73 18.22 -6.17
N THR A 40 22.91 18.81 -7.03
CA THR A 40 21.44 18.83 -6.84
C THR A 40 20.80 17.99 -7.93
N CYS A 41 20.01 16.99 -7.53
CA CYS A 41 19.32 16.11 -8.45
C CYS A 41 17.85 16.51 -8.59
N GLN A 42 17.35 16.57 -9.82
CA GLN A 42 15.90 16.72 -10.03
C GLN A 42 15.18 15.43 -9.61
N PHE A 43 15.80 14.28 -9.93
CA PHE A 43 15.37 12.94 -9.55
C PHE A 43 16.50 12.15 -8.85
N ALA A 44 16.20 11.59 -7.67
CA ALA A 44 17.06 10.69 -6.91
C ALA A 44 16.34 9.35 -6.66
N GLN A 45 17.09 8.25 -6.48
CA GLN A 45 16.53 6.91 -6.26
C GLN A 45 15.63 6.84 -5.01
N VAL A 46 14.58 6.02 -5.04
CA VAL A 46 13.71 5.73 -3.89
C VAL A 46 14.53 5.22 -2.69
N GLY A 47 14.31 5.81 -1.51
CA GLY A 47 15.11 5.56 -0.31
C GLY A 47 16.30 6.52 -0.12
N SER A 48 16.53 7.45 -1.05
CA SER A 48 17.46 8.56 -0.85
C SER A 48 16.95 9.53 0.21
N VAL A 49 17.84 9.94 1.13
CA VAL A 49 17.46 10.85 2.24
C VAL A 49 17.38 12.32 1.81
N SER A 50 17.95 12.67 0.65
CA SER A 50 18.00 14.03 0.11
C SER A 50 18.14 14.02 -1.41
N LYS A 51 17.74 15.12 -2.06
CA LYS A 51 18.07 15.41 -3.48
C LYS A 51 19.38 16.18 -3.65
N VAL A 52 19.97 16.61 -2.53
CA VAL A 52 21.22 17.36 -2.47
C VAL A 52 22.26 16.49 -1.81
N PHE A 53 23.43 16.38 -2.44
CA PHE A 53 24.60 15.72 -1.89
C PHE A 53 25.91 16.37 -2.35
N HIS A 54 27.02 15.99 -1.74
CA HIS A 54 28.34 16.54 -2.02
C HIS A 54 29.28 15.45 -2.53
N VAL A 55 30.09 15.80 -3.53
CA VAL A 55 31.11 14.91 -4.10
C VAL A 55 32.47 15.55 -3.91
N GLY A 56 33.39 14.84 -3.26
CA GLY A 56 34.77 15.29 -3.10
C GLY A 56 35.53 15.28 -4.44
N LEU A 57 36.02 16.44 -4.87
CA LEU A 57 36.79 16.59 -6.10
C LEU A 57 37.99 17.53 -5.88
N PRO A 58 39.13 17.31 -6.56
CA PRO A 58 40.23 18.27 -6.59
C PRO A 58 39.79 19.63 -7.14
N VAL A 59 40.38 20.71 -6.65
CA VAL A 59 40.16 22.06 -7.18
C VAL A 59 40.55 22.09 -8.65
N GLY A 60 39.67 22.62 -9.52
CA GLY A 60 39.89 22.65 -10.96
C GLY A 60 39.68 21.30 -11.68
N ALA A 61 39.00 20.34 -11.04
CA ALA A 61 38.58 19.11 -11.71
C ALA A 61 37.69 19.40 -12.93
N GLN A 62 37.79 18.56 -13.96
CA GLN A 62 36.90 18.58 -15.13
C GLN A 62 35.66 17.70 -14.91
N VAL A 63 34.58 17.98 -15.65
CA VAL A 63 33.31 17.23 -15.59
C VAL A 63 33.51 15.75 -15.88
N LYS A 64 34.49 15.40 -16.71
CA LYS A 64 34.91 14.01 -16.92
C LYS A 64 35.23 13.27 -15.62
N LEU A 65 35.93 13.91 -14.67
CA LEU A 65 36.29 13.30 -13.38
C LEU A 65 35.07 13.16 -12.45
N LEU A 66 34.16 14.15 -12.46
CA LEU A 66 32.88 14.06 -11.76
C LEU A 66 32.06 12.86 -12.26
N ARG A 67 31.95 12.70 -13.59
CA ARG A 67 31.27 11.55 -14.21
C ARG A 67 31.92 10.23 -13.86
N GLN A 68 33.24 10.16 -13.85
CA GLN A 68 33.97 8.95 -13.44
C GLN A 68 33.67 8.56 -11.99
N ARG A 69 33.60 9.53 -11.07
CA ARG A 69 33.24 9.30 -9.66
C ARG A 69 31.79 8.84 -9.49
N LEU A 70 30.88 9.33 -10.33
CA LEU A 70 29.45 8.99 -10.29
C LEU A 70 29.07 7.82 -11.21
N LYS A 71 30.02 7.26 -11.97
CA LYS A 71 29.79 6.27 -13.05
C LYS A 71 28.94 5.05 -12.67
N PRO A 72 29.01 4.46 -11.45
CA PRO A 72 28.11 3.36 -11.07
C PRO A 72 26.64 3.77 -10.96
N HIS A 73 26.37 5.07 -10.89
CA HIS A 73 25.10 5.68 -10.50
C HIS A 73 24.62 6.77 -11.48
N LEU A 74 25.32 6.92 -12.62
CA LEU A 74 25.04 7.91 -13.64
C LEU A 74 25.11 7.24 -15.02
N ALA A 75 24.02 7.27 -15.77
CA ALA A 75 23.95 6.69 -17.11
C ALA A 75 25.01 7.29 -18.06
N ALA A 76 25.50 6.47 -19.01
CA ALA A 76 26.47 6.92 -20.00
C ALA A 76 25.91 8.10 -20.82
N GLY A 77 26.60 9.25 -20.80
CA GLY A 77 26.17 10.46 -21.48
C GLY A 77 25.11 11.31 -20.76
N ALA A 78 24.80 11.04 -19.49
CA ALA A 78 23.83 11.83 -18.72
C ALA A 78 24.13 13.35 -18.73
N ALA A 79 23.14 14.23 -18.67
CA ALA A 79 23.43 15.66 -18.58
C ALA A 79 24.10 16.01 -17.24
N VAL A 80 25.12 16.87 -17.28
CA VAL A 80 25.61 17.62 -16.10
C VAL A 80 25.36 19.09 -16.43
N LEU A 81 24.55 19.75 -15.62
CA LEU A 81 24.15 21.13 -15.82
C LEU A 81 24.88 22.03 -14.83
N GLY A 82 25.37 23.17 -15.31
CA GLY A 82 25.94 24.25 -14.49
C GLY A 82 25.15 25.53 -14.65
N ASP A 83 25.34 26.47 -13.73
CA ASP A 83 24.76 27.80 -13.87
C ASP A 83 25.46 28.57 -15.00
N SER A 84 24.67 29.24 -15.84
CA SER A 84 25.21 30.05 -16.94
C SER A 84 26.00 31.24 -16.38
N PRO A 85 27.24 31.47 -16.85
CA PRO A 85 28.01 32.65 -16.46
C PRO A 85 27.46 33.94 -17.08
N VAL A 86 26.56 33.84 -18.06
CA VAL A 86 26.02 34.98 -18.83
C VAL A 86 24.60 35.35 -18.39
N TYR A 87 23.77 34.36 -18.04
CA TYR A 87 22.37 34.56 -17.70
C TYR A 87 22.04 33.97 -16.32
N ALA A 88 21.81 34.84 -15.33
CA ALA A 88 21.46 34.42 -13.97
C ALA A 88 20.18 33.56 -13.96
N GLY A 89 20.25 32.37 -13.37
CA GLY A 89 19.12 31.43 -13.28
C GLY A 89 18.93 30.52 -14.49
N LEU A 90 19.73 30.65 -15.56
CA LEU A 90 19.72 29.74 -16.71
C LEU A 90 20.74 28.61 -16.51
N GLN A 91 20.33 27.36 -16.65
CA GLN A 91 21.21 26.20 -16.60
C GLN A 91 21.71 25.82 -17.99
N VAL A 92 23.01 25.56 -18.11
CA VAL A 92 23.68 25.17 -19.36
C VAL A 92 24.33 23.80 -19.23
N TRP A 93 24.43 23.09 -20.36
CA TRP A 93 25.09 21.80 -20.45
C TRP A 93 26.61 21.99 -20.30
N LEU A 94 27.23 21.16 -19.46
CA LEU A 94 28.68 21.12 -19.30
C LEU A 94 29.26 19.92 -20.02
N ASP A 95 30.25 20.17 -20.87
CA ASP A 95 31.01 19.17 -21.59
C ASP A 95 32.11 18.57 -20.70
N ASP A 96 32.61 17.39 -21.09
CA ASP A 96 33.61 16.66 -20.31
C ASP A 96 34.93 17.43 -20.10
N SER A 97 35.26 18.34 -21.01
CA SER A 97 36.43 19.24 -20.93
C SER A 97 36.24 20.44 -20.02
N ASP A 98 34.99 20.76 -19.65
CA ASP A 98 34.68 21.92 -18.83
C ASP A 98 35.11 21.70 -17.39
N PHE A 99 35.48 22.79 -16.71
CA PHE A 99 35.74 22.77 -15.28
C PHE A 99 34.43 22.58 -14.50
N VAL A 100 34.46 21.74 -13.46
CA VAL A 100 33.28 21.51 -12.61
C VAL A 100 33.04 22.76 -11.77
N PRO A 101 31.86 23.41 -11.89
CA PRO A 101 31.51 24.53 -11.03
C PRO A 101 31.22 24.06 -9.60
N GLU A 102 31.12 25.00 -8.66
CA GLU A 102 30.84 24.71 -7.25
C GLU A 102 29.48 23.99 -7.05
N THR A 103 28.52 24.30 -7.92
CA THR A 103 27.16 23.74 -7.94
C THR A 103 26.86 23.13 -9.30
N VAL A 104 26.43 21.87 -9.31
CA VAL A 104 25.98 21.19 -10.51
C VAL A 104 24.59 20.62 -10.30
N VAL A 105 23.81 20.57 -11.38
CA VAL A 105 22.50 19.95 -11.41
C VAL A 105 22.54 18.71 -12.28
N LEU A 106 22.08 17.59 -11.72
CA LEU A 106 21.87 16.36 -12.46
C LEU A 106 20.36 16.19 -12.68
N PRO A 107 19.88 15.99 -13.91
CA PRO A 107 18.49 15.62 -14.13
C PRO A 107 18.15 14.33 -13.39
N ARG A 108 19.08 13.36 -13.35
CA ARG A 108 18.86 12.07 -12.71
C ARG A 108 20.13 11.53 -12.09
N PHE A 109 19.99 10.96 -10.90
CA PHE A 109 21.01 10.18 -10.20
C PHE A 109 20.40 8.85 -9.74
N ASP A 110 20.94 7.75 -10.25
CA ASP A 110 20.42 6.39 -10.00
C ASP A 110 21.04 5.75 -8.75
N GLY A 111 21.92 6.47 -8.05
CA GLY A 111 22.46 6.06 -6.76
C GLY A 111 21.58 6.48 -5.59
N LYS A 112 21.79 5.85 -4.44
CA LYS A 112 21.11 6.18 -3.18
C LYS A 112 21.88 7.27 -2.44
N VAL A 113 21.26 8.43 -2.23
CA VAL A 113 21.82 9.47 -1.37
C VAL A 113 21.62 9.07 0.08
N VAL A 114 22.72 8.89 0.82
CA VAL A 114 22.75 8.57 2.25
C VAL A 114 23.19 9.79 3.07
N SER A 115 22.93 9.81 4.38
CA SER A 115 23.12 10.98 5.25
C SER A 115 24.54 11.54 5.24
N GLU A 116 25.56 10.68 5.11
CA GLU A 116 26.97 11.09 5.02
C GLU A 116 27.30 11.90 3.76
N MET A 117 26.51 11.76 2.69
CA MET A 117 26.71 12.47 1.43
C MET A 117 26.02 13.85 1.44
N VAL A 118 25.07 14.10 2.35
CA VAL A 118 24.22 15.30 2.34
C VAL A 118 24.99 16.54 2.76
N LEU A 119 25.84 16.43 3.78
CA LEU A 119 26.74 17.49 4.24
C LEU A 119 28.17 16.98 4.27
N THR A 120 29.13 17.85 3.92
CA THR A 120 30.53 17.52 4.09
C THR A 120 30.92 17.50 5.57
N LYS A 121 32.02 16.82 5.90
CA LYS A 121 32.59 16.82 7.25
C LYS A 121 32.84 18.23 7.80
N ASN A 122 33.26 19.18 6.96
CA ASN A 122 33.45 20.58 7.36
C ASN A 122 32.13 21.30 7.61
N GLN A 123 31.11 21.03 6.81
CA GLN A 123 29.76 21.55 7.03
C GLN A 123 29.16 20.99 8.33
N CYS A 124 29.34 19.70 8.62
CA CYS A 124 28.92 19.09 9.89
C CYS A 124 29.60 19.74 11.10
N ARG A 125 30.91 20.04 11.04
CA ARG A 125 31.60 20.79 12.11
C ARG A 125 31.00 22.19 12.33
N LYS A 126 30.60 22.87 11.25
CA LYS A 126 29.94 24.18 11.32
C LYS A 126 28.53 24.08 11.89
N VAL A 127 27.80 23.00 11.61
CA VAL A 127 26.52 22.69 12.28
C VAL A 127 26.74 22.52 13.79
N GLN A 128 27.76 21.76 14.21
CA GLN A 128 28.07 21.60 15.63
C GLN A 128 28.43 22.93 16.31
N GLN A 129 29.22 23.79 15.65
CA GLN A 129 29.54 25.14 16.14
C GLN A 129 28.31 26.04 16.25
N LEU A 130 27.42 26.00 15.25
CA LEU A 130 26.14 26.72 15.26
C LEU A 130 25.28 26.30 16.46
N LEU A 131 25.15 24.99 16.67
CA LEU A 131 24.40 24.45 17.79
C LEU A 131 25.02 24.88 19.13
N GLN A 132 26.34 24.83 19.28
CA GLN A 132 27.03 25.26 20.51
C GLN A 132 26.72 26.73 20.81
N LEU A 133 26.88 27.61 19.82
CA LEU A 133 26.57 29.03 19.96
C LEU A 133 25.12 29.28 20.36
N ILE A 134 24.17 28.55 19.77
CA ILE A 134 22.74 28.67 20.11
C ILE A 134 22.50 28.24 21.55
N PHE A 135 23.02 27.08 21.95
CA PHE A 135 22.81 26.54 23.28
C PHE A 135 23.60 27.27 24.38
N GLU A 136 24.64 28.02 24.06
CA GLU A 136 25.36 28.88 25.01
C GLU A 136 24.61 30.18 25.35
N THR A 137 23.58 30.55 24.58
CA THR A 137 22.85 31.80 24.82
C THR A 137 22.04 31.76 26.13
N PRO A 138 21.99 32.87 26.90
CA PRO A 138 21.18 32.96 28.12
C PRO A 138 19.71 32.65 27.90
N GLU A 139 19.15 33.03 26.74
CA GLU A 139 17.75 32.78 26.38
C GLU A 139 17.45 31.29 26.22
N VAL A 140 18.34 30.54 25.56
CA VAL A 140 18.17 29.08 25.39
C VAL A 140 18.44 28.35 26.70
N GLN A 141 19.46 28.75 27.46
CA GLN A 141 19.72 28.17 28.78
C GLN A 141 18.57 28.41 29.77
N GLN A 142 17.92 29.58 29.72
CA GLN A 142 16.71 29.82 30.50
C GLN A 142 15.57 28.92 30.05
N ARG A 143 15.43 28.68 28.75
CA ARG A 143 14.41 27.76 28.23
C ARG A 143 14.65 26.31 28.66
N LEU A 144 15.91 25.89 28.79
CA LEU A 144 16.26 24.59 29.39
C LEU A 144 15.96 24.55 30.89
N ASN A 145 16.18 25.63 31.64
CA ASN A 145 15.75 25.72 33.05
C ASN A 145 14.23 25.52 33.16
N ASP A 146 13.47 26.20 32.30
CA ASP A 146 12.01 26.07 32.28
C ASP A 146 11.63 24.63 31.90
N PHE A 147 12.33 23.97 30.96
CA PHE A 147 12.09 22.57 30.65
C PHE A 147 12.33 21.65 31.85
N GLU A 148 13.40 21.85 32.61
CA GLU A 148 13.67 21.06 33.82
C GLU A 148 12.59 21.27 34.89
N GLU A 149 12.15 22.52 35.11
CA GLU A 149 11.07 22.88 36.04
C GLU A 149 9.74 22.22 35.62
N HIS A 150 9.36 22.34 34.35
CA HIS A 150 8.13 21.75 33.80
C HIS A 150 8.22 20.23 33.56
N SER A 151 9.37 19.63 33.82
CA SER A 151 9.57 18.17 33.73
C SER A 151 9.56 17.51 35.09
N GLU A 152 9.49 18.26 36.21
CA GLU A 152 9.39 17.74 37.58
C GLU A 152 10.46 16.68 37.92
N GLY A 153 11.66 16.80 37.33
CA GLY A 153 12.75 15.83 37.49
C GLY A 153 12.63 14.55 36.66
N VAL A 154 11.60 14.40 35.83
CA VAL A 154 11.41 13.25 34.91
C VAL A 154 12.21 13.46 33.62
N GLU A 155 13.29 12.70 33.46
CA GLU A 155 14.27 12.86 32.36
C GLU A 155 13.64 12.76 30.95
N HIS A 156 12.72 11.82 30.74
CA HIS A 156 12.05 11.67 29.43
C HIS A 156 11.19 12.90 29.05
N LYS A 157 10.53 13.55 30.03
CA LYS A 157 9.73 14.76 29.77
C LYS A 157 10.64 15.94 29.34
N TYR A 158 11.81 16.04 29.96
CA TYR A 158 12.83 17.01 29.58
C TYR A 158 13.33 16.77 28.15
N LEU A 159 13.69 15.52 27.84
CA LEU A 159 14.17 15.13 26.51
C LEU A 159 13.12 15.34 25.41
N TRP A 160 11.84 15.17 25.73
CA TRP A 160 10.75 15.45 24.78
C TRP A 160 10.64 16.95 24.46
N ARG A 161 10.69 17.82 25.49
CA ARG A 161 10.65 19.28 25.30
C ARG A 161 11.87 19.79 24.54
N LEU A 162 13.06 19.27 24.89
CA LEU A 162 14.30 19.51 24.16
C LEU A 162 14.17 19.06 22.70
N GLY A 163 13.66 17.84 22.46
CA GLY A 163 13.44 17.29 21.12
C GLY A 163 12.46 18.11 20.28
N ALA A 164 11.38 18.62 20.88
CA ALA A 164 10.42 19.50 20.22
C ALA A 164 11.04 20.84 19.81
N MET A 165 11.82 21.47 20.70
CA MET A 165 12.55 22.71 20.39
C MET A 165 13.57 22.49 19.27
N LEU A 166 14.31 21.37 19.33
CA LEU A 166 15.26 20.99 18.30
C LEU A 166 14.57 20.79 16.94
N GLN A 167 13.52 19.96 16.87
CA GLN A 167 12.86 19.60 15.61
C GLN A 167 12.01 20.72 14.99
N CYS A 168 11.42 21.59 15.81
CA CYS A 168 10.46 22.59 15.34
C CYS A 168 11.07 23.99 15.17
N GLU A 169 12.09 24.35 15.96
CA GLU A 169 12.60 25.73 15.99
C GLU A 169 14.07 25.85 15.53
N ILE A 170 14.92 24.85 15.85
CA ILE A 170 16.37 24.94 15.62
C ILE A 170 16.78 24.23 14.31
N TYR A 171 16.42 22.96 14.16
CA TYR A 171 16.81 22.13 13.03
C TYR A 171 16.29 22.61 11.66
N PRO A 172 15.04 23.07 11.52
CA PRO A 172 14.57 23.61 10.24
C PRO A 172 15.38 24.82 9.76
N SER A 173 15.72 25.74 10.68
CA SER A 173 16.52 26.93 10.38
C SER A 173 17.95 26.59 9.95
N ILE A 174 18.56 25.59 10.59
CA ILE A 174 19.88 25.08 10.21
C ILE A 174 19.80 24.38 8.85
N ALA A 175 18.80 23.51 8.63
CA ALA A 175 18.61 22.83 7.36
C ALA A 175 18.42 23.82 6.19
N ARG A 176 17.63 24.89 6.41
CA ARG A 176 17.43 26.00 5.47
C ARG A 176 18.75 26.71 5.14
N TYR A 177 19.60 26.97 6.14
CA TYR A 177 20.91 27.59 5.94
C TYR A 177 21.84 26.75 5.04
N PHE A 178 21.76 25.42 5.12
CA PHE A 178 22.50 24.51 4.22
C PHE A 178 21.75 24.19 2.92
N GLY A 179 20.59 24.80 2.67
CA GLY A 179 19.78 24.63 1.47
C GLY A 179 19.20 23.23 1.31
N LEU A 180 18.82 22.60 2.43
CA LEU A 180 18.06 21.34 2.48
C LEU A 180 16.55 21.63 2.51
N ASP A 181 15.73 20.70 2.02
CA ASP A 181 14.26 20.83 1.98
C ASP A 181 13.65 20.92 3.39
N GLU A 182 12.76 21.88 3.64
CA GLU A 182 12.16 22.13 4.96
C GLU A 182 11.30 20.97 5.50
N LYS A 183 10.68 20.15 4.62
CA LYS A 183 9.75 19.08 5.05
C LYS A 183 10.42 17.71 5.21
N ALA A 184 11.50 17.46 4.46
CA ALA A 184 12.24 16.20 4.48
C ALA A 184 13.60 16.30 5.19
N GLY A 185 14.11 17.52 5.39
CA GLY A 185 15.51 17.80 5.70
C GLY A 185 15.84 18.26 7.11
N ALA A 186 14.86 18.50 7.98
CA ALA A 186 15.11 19.11 9.30
C ALA A 186 16.15 18.32 10.12
N VAL A 187 16.04 16.99 10.21
CA VAL A 187 16.96 16.16 11.01
C VAL A 187 18.24 15.77 10.25
N LEU A 188 18.31 16.02 8.93
CA LEU A 188 19.44 15.58 8.09
C LEU A 188 20.80 16.16 8.52
N PRO A 189 20.94 17.43 8.96
CA PRO A 189 22.21 17.93 9.46
C PRO A 189 22.76 17.12 10.63
N VAL A 190 21.90 16.68 11.55
CA VAL A 190 22.31 15.88 12.72
C VAL A 190 22.58 14.43 12.34
N ALA A 191 21.78 13.86 11.44
CA ALA A 191 22.06 12.54 10.89
C ALA A 191 23.42 12.50 10.17
N ALA A 192 23.77 13.55 9.43
CA ALA A 192 25.08 13.69 8.78
C ALA A 192 26.22 13.84 9.80
N ILE A 193 26.02 14.60 10.90
CA ILE A 193 26.98 14.66 12.00
C ILE A 193 27.24 13.26 12.58
N GLY A 194 26.17 12.48 12.82
CA GLY A 194 26.28 11.11 13.31
C GLY A 194 27.17 10.23 12.43
N SER A 195 27.01 10.31 11.11
CA SER A 195 27.86 9.54 10.17
C SER A 195 29.33 10.01 10.15
N HIS A 196 29.59 11.31 10.27
CA HIS A 196 30.96 11.86 10.19
C HIS A 196 31.74 11.85 11.52
N SER A 197 31.04 11.72 12.67
CA SER A 197 31.64 11.82 14.01
C SER A 197 32.21 10.52 14.56
N GLN A 198 31.69 9.35 14.14
CA GLN A 198 32.05 8.04 14.70
C GLN A 198 33.56 7.77 14.80
N TYR A 199 34.36 8.34 13.90
CA TYR A 199 35.80 8.14 13.81
C TYR A 199 36.61 9.44 13.87
N ASP A 200 36.01 10.57 14.31
CA ASP A 200 36.70 11.85 14.42
C ASP A 200 36.68 12.35 15.87
N LEU A 201 37.87 12.41 16.47
CA LEU A 201 38.06 12.81 17.86
C LEU A 201 37.46 14.20 18.15
N ARG A 202 37.71 15.19 17.28
CA ARG A 202 37.26 16.58 17.48
C ARG A 202 35.75 16.72 17.33
N MET A 203 35.13 15.98 16.41
CA MET A 203 33.67 15.97 16.26
C MET A 203 32.98 15.23 17.39
N THR A 204 33.61 14.17 17.94
CA THR A 204 33.10 13.45 19.11
C THR A 204 33.20 14.30 20.38
N GLU A 205 34.29 15.05 20.55
CA GLU A 205 34.42 16.06 21.62
C GLU A 205 33.36 17.16 21.50
N ALA A 206 33.13 17.67 20.28
CA ALA A 206 32.07 18.64 20.03
C ALA A 206 30.65 18.09 20.28
N TRP A 207 30.44 16.79 20.02
CA TRP A 207 29.19 16.09 20.36
C TRP A 207 29.00 16.02 21.87
N LEU A 208 30.01 15.59 22.62
CA LEU A 208 29.95 15.57 24.09
C LEU A 208 29.62 16.95 24.67
N ASN A 209 30.32 17.99 24.22
CA ASN A 209 30.08 19.36 24.68
C ASN A 209 28.66 19.84 24.37
N LEU A 210 28.11 19.47 23.20
CA LEU A 210 26.74 19.79 22.84
C LEU A 210 25.72 19.11 23.76
N GLU A 211 25.89 17.83 24.03
CA GLU A 211 24.97 17.10 24.93
C GLU A 211 25.04 17.63 26.36
N ILE A 212 26.22 18.08 26.81
CA ILE A 212 26.39 18.76 28.10
C ILE A 212 25.63 20.11 28.11
N LEU A 213 25.79 20.93 27.06
CA LEU A 213 25.08 22.21 26.94
C LEU A 213 23.55 22.02 26.89
N MET A 214 23.10 20.93 26.26
CA MET A 214 21.70 20.52 26.20
C MET A 214 21.22 19.78 27.46
N ARG A 215 22.09 19.52 28.45
CA ARG A 215 21.82 18.77 29.68
C ARG A 215 21.25 17.37 29.44
N ASN A 216 21.61 16.77 28.32
CA ASN A 216 21.18 15.43 27.91
C ASN A 216 22.15 14.38 28.47
N LYS A 217 21.87 13.91 29.69
CA LYS A 217 22.80 13.08 30.47
C LYS A 217 23.09 11.74 29.78
N GLU A 218 22.07 11.08 29.24
CA GLU A 218 22.22 9.79 28.56
C GLU A 218 23.11 9.89 27.32
N ARG A 219 22.85 10.88 26.44
CA ARG A 219 23.67 11.08 25.23
C ARG A 219 25.06 11.61 25.54
N ALA A 220 25.22 12.43 26.58
CA ALA A 220 26.54 12.86 27.05
C ALA A 220 27.37 11.67 27.54
N ALA A 221 26.77 10.71 28.27
CA ALA A 221 27.45 9.48 28.68
C ALA A 221 27.89 8.63 27.48
N GLN A 222 27.04 8.50 26.46
CA GLN A 222 27.37 7.80 25.21
C GLN A 222 28.51 8.48 24.46
N ALA A 223 28.48 9.81 24.33
CA ALA A 223 29.54 10.58 23.69
C ALA A 223 30.87 10.48 24.44
N TYR A 224 30.83 10.47 25.78
CA TYR A 224 32.00 10.28 26.63
C TYR A 224 32.63 8.89 26.45
N MET A 225 31.83 7.83 26.42
CA MET A 225 32.33 6.46 26.16
C MET A 225 32.99 6.36 24.77
N GLN A 226 32.38 6.97 23.75
CA GLN A 226 32.95 6.99 22.40
C GLN A 226 34.27 7.78 22.34
N LEU A 227 34.36 8.90 23.06
CA LEU A 227 35.58 9.70 23.13
C LEU A 227 36.72 8.93 23.81
N ALA A 228 36.43 8.23 24.91
CA ALA A 228 37.38 7.37 25.60
C ALA A 228 37.92 6.25 24.69
N HIS A 229 37.04 5.61 23.92
CA HIS A 229 37.41 4.58 22.95
C HIS A 229 38.32 5.13 21.83
N LEU A 230 38.08 6.35 21.35
CA LEU A 230 38.92 6.99 20.32
C LEU A 230 40.27 7.50 20.86
N GLN A 231 40.38 7.75 22.17
CA GLN A 231 41.61 8.21 22.83
C GLN A 231 42.54 7.06 23.24
N ALA A 232 42.02 5.85 23.44
CA ALA A 232 42.78 4.66 23.81
C ALA A 232 42.31 3.41 23.03
N PRO A 233 42.70 3.25 21.75
CA PRO A 233 42.24 2.14 20.91
C PRO A 233 42.73 0.75 21.35
N ASP A 234 43.77 0.67 22.19
CA ASP A 234 44.41 -0.58 22.63
C ASP A 234 43.92 -1.11 24.00
N SER A 235 42.96 -0.44 24.65
CA SER A 235 42.28 -0.98 25.85
C SER A 235 40.87 -1.45 25.48
N GLY A 236 40.78 -2.64 24.89
CA GLY A 236 39.51 -3.28 24.56
C GLY A 236 38.68 -3.62 25.83
N PRO A 237 37.36 -3.84 25.70
CA PRO A 237 36.58 -4.38 26.80
C PRO A 237 36.92 -5.87 26.97
N GLN A 238 37.73 -6.17 27.98
CA GLN A 238 37.84 -7.52 28.52
C GLN A 238 36.55 -7.87 29.27
N LEU A 239 35.73 -8.73 28.66
CA LEU A 239 34.82 -9.61 29.39
C LEU A 239 35.30 -11.05 29.15
N ALA A 240 35.81 -11.68 30.21
CA ALA A 240 36.45 -12.98 30.16
C ALA A 240 35.44 -14.13 29.91
N PRO A 241 35.82 -15.16 29.12
CA PRO A 241 35.07 -16.41 28.99
C PRO A 241 35.55 -17.44 30.03
N GLY A 242 34.63 -18.00 30.85
CA GLY A 242 34.92 -19.17 31.71
C GLY A 242 34.10 -19.32 33.01
N SER A 243 32.87 -19.85 32.89
CA SER A 243 32.22 -21.00 33.60
C SER A 243 32.54 -21.32 35.10
N PRO A 244 31.58 -21.83 35.91
CA PRO A 244 30.78 -23.03 35.60
C PRO A 244 29.26 -22.90 35.80
N GLY A 245 28.54 -23.57 34.90
CA GLY A 245 27.12 -23.84 35.04
C GLY A 245 26.84 -24.91 36.09
N ALA A 246 25.72 -24.72 36.78
CA ALA A 246 24.91 -25.79 37.37
C ALA A 246 23.44 -25.39 37.23
N GLN A 247 22.82 -26.00 36.22
CA GLN A 247 21.44 -26.50 36.18
C GLN A 247 20.37 -25.69 36.92
N ALA A 248 19.51 -25.02 36.16
CA ALA A 248 18.12 -24.80 36.51
C ALA A 248 17.25 -25.25 35.33
N GLU A 249 16.27 -26.07 35.67
CA GLU A 249 15.50 -26.95 34.80
C GLU A 249 14.57 -26.19 33.85
N CYS A 250 14.32 -26.82 32.70
CA CYS A 250 13.22 -26.48 31.82
C CYS A 250 11.90 -26.65 32.62
N PRO A 251 10.97 -25.67 32.63
CA PRO A 251 9.69 -25.83 33.29
C PRO A 251 8.90 -26.99 32.70
N SER A 252 8.49 -27.93 33.55
CA SER A 252 7.78 -29.18 33.26
C SER A 252 6.31 -29.02 32.83
N TRP A 253 5.96 -27.93 32.13
CA TRP A 253 4.63 -27.72 31.54
C TRP A 253 4.65 -27.59 30.01
N LEU A 254 5.80 -27.79 29.36
CA LEU A 254 5.82 -28.25 27.97
C LEU A 254 5.46 -29.75 27.95
N PRO A 255 4.30 -30.15 27.38
CA PRO A 255 4.11 -31.55 27.06
C PRO A 255 5.14 -31.97 26.01
N SER A 256 6.08 -32.80 26.45
CA SER A 256 7.01 -33.56 25.64
C SER A 256 6.25 -34.73 25.00
N GLU A 257 5.56 -34.45 23.89
CA GLU A 257 5.58 -35.32 22.72
C GLU A 257 5.06 -34.50 21.52
N PRO A 258 5.79 -34.50 20.39
CA PRO A 258 5.28 -33.91 19.18
C PRO A 258 4.09 -34.76 18.74
N VAL A 259 2.89 -34.18 18.63
CA VAL A 259 1.89 -34.79 17.77
C VAL A 259 2.48 -34.72 16.37
N ASN A 260 2.93 -35.88 15.93
CA ASN A 260 3.58 -36.18 14.67
C ASN A 260 2.94 -35.36 13.52
N PRO A 261 3.72 -34.59 12.72
CA PRO A 261 3.23 -33.76 11.61
C PRO A 261 2.76 -34.55 10.38
N LEU A 262 2.32 -35.80 10.56
CA LEU A 262 1.95 -36.70 9.47
C LEU A 262 0.75 -37.55 9.88
N TRP A 263 -0.45 -37.02 9.65
CA TRP A 263 -1.59 -37.85 9.26
C TRP A 263 -2.51 -37.01 8.36
N PRO A 264 -2.97 -37.60 7.25
CA PRO A 264 -2.72 -37.07 5.94
C PRO A 264 -3.49 -35.76 5.77
N LEU A 265 -2.79 -34.74 5.24
CA LEU A 265 -3.30 -34.15 4.02
C LEU A 265 -3.70 -35.36 3.17
N ALA A 266 -4.99 -35.71 3.19
CA ALA A 266 -5.55 -36.44 2.09
C ALA A 266 -5.38 -35.46 0.93
N ASP A 267 -4.20 -35.54 0.34
CA ASP A 267 -3.98 -35.57 -1.07
C ASP A 267 -4.98 -36.60 -1.64
N ARG A 268 -6.27 -36.24 -1.61
CA ARG A 268 -7.25 -36.82 -2.52
C ARG A 268 -6.93 -36.17 -3.86
N GLY A 269 -5.83 -36.59 -4.44
CA GLY A 269 -5.30 -35.99 -5.66
C GLY A 269 -4.09 -36.69 -6.26
N ALA A 270 -3.02 -36.96 -5.50
CA ALA A 270 -1.89 -37.76 -5.96
C ALA A 270 -1.98 -39.23 -5.54
N ASP A 271 -3.18 -39.83 -5.61
CA ASP A 271 -3.30 -41.28 -5.59
C ASP A 271 -2.60 -41.85 -6.83
N GLY A 272 -1.60 -42.69 -6.57
CA GLY A 272 -1.25 -43.83 -7.41
C GLY A 272 -2.44 -44.80 -7.52
N ALA A 273 -3.55 -44.34 -8.09
CA ALA A 273 -4.60 -45.16 -8.66
C ALA A 273 -4.38 -45.15 -10.18
N ARG A 274 -3.75 -46.24 -10.61
CA ARG A 274 -3.87 -46.92 -11.90
C ARG A 274 -4.84 -46.26 -12.89
N GLN A 275 -4.29 -45.93 -14.07
CA GLN A 275 -4.86 -46.28 -15.37
C GLN A 275 -6.37 -46.02 -15.50
N GLY A 276 -6.75 -44.82 -15.98
CA GLY A 276 -8.12 -44.58 -16.44
C GLY A 276 -8.65 -43.15 -16.43
N ARG A 277 -7.86 -42.11 -16.12
CA ARG A 277 -8.36 -40.72 -16.25
C ARG A 277 -8.32 -40.31 -17.73
N CYS A 278 -9.47 -40.39 -18.39
CA CYS A 278 -9.71 -39.65 -19.63
C CYS A 278 -9.42 -38.15 -19.36
N ALA A 279 -8.84 -37.40 -20.30
CA ALA A 279 -8.43 -36.01 -20.09
C ALA A 279 -9.59 -35.05 -20.43
N TRP A 280 -9.82 -33.99 -19.62
CA TRP A 280 -10.77 -32.94 -20.00
C TRP A 280 -10.22 -32.31 -21.29
N PRO A 281 -11.00 -32.20 -22.39
CA PRO A 281 -10.44 -31.75 -23.67
C PRO A 281 -9.92 -30.31 -23.66
N GLY A 282 -10.25 -29.51 -22.64
CA GLY A 282 -9.68 -28.19 -22.42
C GLY A 282 -8.33 -28.21 -21.69
N ASP A 283 -7.92 -29.33 -21.10
CA ASP A 283 -6.61 -29.48 -20.46
C ASP A 283 -5.51 -29.35 -21.52
N GLY A 284 -4.54 -28.48 -21.27
CA GLY A 284 -3.44 -28.21 -22.20
C GLY A 284 -3.83 -27.40 -23.44
N LEU A 285 -5.12 -27.09 -23.66
CA LEU A 285 -5.57 -26.35 -24.84
C LEU A 285 -5.01 -24.93 -24.87
N LEU A 286 -5.05 -24.22 -23.73
CA LEU A 286 -4.40 -22.92 -23.59
C LEU A 286 -2.89 -23.02 -23.82
N GLN A 287 -2.24 -24.03 -23.25
CA GLN A 287 -0.80 -24.22 -23.40
C GLN A 287 -0.40 -24.49 -24.86
N SER A 288 -1.23 -25.20 -25.63
CA SER A 288 -1.03 -25.43 -27.06
C SER A 288 -1.21 -24.17 -27.92
N ALA A 289 -1.90 -23.16 -27.40
CA ALA A 289 -2.13 -21.90 -28.09
C ALA A 289 -0.98 -20.90 -27.94
N LEU A 290 -0.17 -21.03 -26.88
CA LEU A 290 0.91 -20.12 -26.51
C LEU A 290 2.28 -20.61 -26.99
N GLN A 291 3.13 -19.67 -27.40
CA GLN A 291 4.56 -19.89 -27.64
C GLN A 291 5.38 -19.60 -26.36
N ASP A 292 6.61 -20.08 -26.29
CA ASP A 292 7.47 -19.88 -25.12
C ASP A 292 7.69 -18.39 -24.82
N GLY A 293 7.29 -17.96 -23.62
CA GLY A 293 7.38 -16.56 -23.18
C GLY A 293 6.32 -15.63 -23.79
N GLU A 294 5.38 -16.15 -24.57
CA GLU A 294 4.29 -15.39 -25.18
C GLU A 294 3.17 -15.14 -24.16
N ASP A 295 2.72 -13.88 -24.05
CA ASP A 295 1.54 -13.54 -23.26
C ASP A 295 0.23 -13.80 -24.03
N LEU A 296 -0.90 -13.79 -23.31
CA LEU A 296 -2.21 -14.06 -23.89
C LEU A 296 -2.59 -13.09 -25.01
N LEU A 297 -2.09 -11.85 -24.98
CA LEU A 297 -2.48 -10.81 -25.94
C LEU A 297 -1.68 -10.92 -27.23
N ALA A 298 -0.38 -11.17 -27.12
CA ALA A 298 0.48 -11.51 -28.24
C ALA A 298 -0.07 -12.74 -28.98
N ALA A 299 -0.49 -13.77 -28.24
CA ALA A 299 -1.09 -14.96 -28.81
C ALA A 299 -2.42 -14.68 -29.53
N GLU A 300 -3.30 -13.85 -28.95
CA GLU A 300 -4.58 -13.47 -29.57
C GLU A 300 -4.38 -12.70 -30.87
N PHE A 301 -3.42 -11.76 -30.89
CA PHE A 301 -3.07 -10.98 -32.07
C PHE A 301 -2.52 -11.89 -33.18
N ARG A 302 -1.53 -12.73 -32.85
CA ARG A 302 -0.93 -13.68 -33.80
C ARG A 302 -1.96 -14.63 -34.39
N LEU A 303 -2.83 -15.23 -33.57
CA LEU A 303 -3.86 -16.14 -34.05
C LEU A 303 -4.92 -15.43 -34.89
N SER A 304 -5.19 -14.15 -34.63
CA SER A 304 -6.07 -13.34 -35.46
C SER A 304 -5.46 -13.03 -36.83
N ASP A 305 -4.18 -12.64 -36.89
CA ASP A 305 -3.45 -12.43 -38.14
C ASP A 305 -3.44 -13.71 -39.00
N LEU A 306 -3.19 -14.88 -38.38
CA LEU A 306 -3.24 -16.16 -39.08
C LEU A 306 -4.60 -16.44 -39.73
N LEU A 307 -5.70 -16.11 -39.03
CA LEU A 307 -7.05 -16.32 -39.53
C LEU A 307 -7.49 -15.35 -40.64
N GLU A 308 -6.77 -14.24 -40.81
CA GLU A 308 -6.99 -13.27 -41.90
C GLU A 308 -6.27 -13.65 -43.20
N ARG A 309 -5.32 -14.59 -43.15
CA ARG A 309 -4.57 -15.04 -44.34
C ARG A 309 -5.47 -15.80 -45.33
N PRO A 310 -5.47 -15.45 -46.62
CA PRO A 310 -6.15 -16.22 -47.66
C PRO A 310 -5.48 -17.59 -47.88
N ASP A 311 -6.23 -18.56 -48.40
CA ASP A 311 -5.76 -19.88 -48.88
C ASP A 311 -5.33 -20.94 -47.85
N GLU A 312 -5.81 -20.87 -46.60
CA GLU A 312 -5.58 -21.92 -45.61
C GLU A 312 -6.73 -22.94 -45.56
N GLY A 313 -6.39 -24.23 -45.52
CA GLY A 313 -7.36 -25.33 -45.51
C GLY A 313 -8.28 -25.30 -44.27
N ARG A 314 -9.53 -25.77 -44.43
CA ARG A 314 -10.57 -25.74 -43.39
C ARG A 314 -10.09 -26.28 -42.04
N GLU A 315 -9.33 -27.37 -42.06
CA GLU A 315 -8.81 -28.03 -40.86
C GLU A 315 -7.86 -27.14 -40.05
N ARG A 316 -6.87 -26.51 -40.70
CA ARG A 316 -5.94 -25.57 -40.05
C ARG A 316 -6.66 -24.34 -39.50
N ARG A 317 -7.66 -23.83 -40.22
CA ARG A 317 -8.47 -22.71 -39.72
C ARG A 317 -9.25 -23.08 -38.47
N CYS A 318 -9.85 -24.27 -38.42
CA CYS A 318 -10.55 -24.74 -37.23
C CYS A 318 -9.60 -24.85 -36.02
N GLU A 319 -8.38 -25.36 -36.24
CA GLU A 319 -7.35 -25.42 -35.19
C GLU A 319 -6.99 -24.04 -34.64
N TRP A 320 -6.79 -23.04 -35.51
CA TRP A 320 -6.52 -21.67 -35.08
C TRP A 320 -7.69 -21.03 -34.34
N HIS A 321 -8.93 -21.29 -34.77
CA HIS A 321 -10.12 -20.87 -34.05
C HIS A 321 -10.17 -21.48 -32.63
N VAL A 322 -9.95 -22.79 -32.47
CA VAL A 322 -9.94 -23.40 -31.13
C VAL A 322 -8.84 -22.82 -30.24
N ARG A 323 -7.61 -22.69 -30.76
CA ARG A 323 -6.49 -22.09 -30.01
C ARG A 323 -6.80 -20.64 -29.61
N ARG A 324 -7.41 -19.86 -30.51
CA ARG A 324 -7.81 -18.48 -30.22
C ARG A 324 -8.95 -18.41 -29.20
N ALA A 325 -9.89 -19.36 -29.25
CA ALA A 325 -10.94 -19.49 -28.25
C ALA A 325 -10.34 -19.70 -26.84
N ALA A 326 -9.36 -20.60 -26.71
CA ALA A 326 -8.69 -20.84 -25.43
C ALA A 326 -7.99 -19.59 -24.87
N VAL A 327 -7.29 -18.84 -25.73
CA VAL A 327 -6.66 -17.57 -25.36
C VAL A 327 -7.71 -16.54 -24.93
N ARG A 328 -8.81 -16.41 -25.68
CA ARG A 328 -9.91 -15.49 -25.38
C ARG A 328 -10.62 -15.83 -24.07
N LEU A 329 -10.78 -17.12 -23.74
CA LEU A 329 -11.27 -17.57 -22.44
C LEU A 329 -10.34 -17.12 -21.30
N GLY A 330 -9.03 -17.26 -21.48
CA GLY A 330 -8.02 -16.77 -20.53
C GLY A 330 -8.05 -15.24 -20.34
N LEU A 331 -8.48 -14.51 -21.35
CA LEU A 331 -8.67 -13.05 -21.32
C LEU A 331 -10.05 -12.60 -20.79
N GLY A 332 -10.98 -13.53 -20.52
CA GLY A 332 -12.36 -13.20 -20.12
C GLY A 332 -13.29 -12.76 -21.27
N LEU A 333 -12.90 -12.98 -22.53
CA LEU A 333 -13.64 -12.58 -23.74
C LEU A 333 -14.60 -13.69 -24.19
N TYR A 334 -15.60 -14.00 -23.37
CA TYR A 334 -16.44 -15.19 -23.52
C TYR A 334 -17.28 -15.24 -24.80
N ASP A 335 -17.89 -14.14 -25.28
CA ASP A 335 -18.66 -14.18 -26.54
C ASP A 335 -17.76 -14.43 -27.76
N ALA A 336 -16.57 -13.82 -27.77
CA ALA A 336 -15.62 -13.98 -28.84
C ALA A 336 -15.03 -15.40 -28.86
N ALA A 337 -14.81 -15.98 -27.68
CA ALA A 337 -14.46 -17.38 -27.53
C ALA A 337 -15.60 -18.31 -28.00
N LEU A 338 -16.86 -17.97 -27.70
CA LEU A 338 -18.02 -18.73 -28.18
C LEU A 338 -18.10 -18.72 -29.71
N ALA A 339 -17.91 -17.55 -30.34
CA ALA A 339 -17.90 -17.43 -31.79
C ALA A 339 -16.80 -18.29 -32.44
N ASP A 340 -15.60 -18.30 -31.86
CA ASP A 340 -14.50 -19.17 -32.33
C ASP A 340 -14.80 -20.66 -32.11
N ALA A 341 -15.39 -21.02 -30.97
CA ALA A 341 -15.77 -22.40 -30.69
C ALA A 341 -16.82 -22.92 -31.68
N VAL A 342 -17.81 -22.09 -32.04
CA VAL A 342 -18.82 -22.41 -33.08
C VAL A 342 -18.17 -22.48 -34.47
N ALA A 343 -17.26 -21.56 -34.80
CA ALA A 343 -16.57 -21.58 -36.09
C ALA A 343 -15.69 -22.83 -36.29
N ALA A 344 -15.20 -23.42 -35.19
CA ALA A 344 -14.40 -24.63 -35.18
C ALA A 344 -15.20 -25.91 -34.87
N GLU A 345 -16.53 -25.89 -35.08
CA GLU A 345 -17.40 -27.04 -34.80
C GLU A 345 -16.83 -28.35 -35.38
N GLY A 346 -16.69 -29.36 -34.52
CA GLY A 346 -16.12 -30.67 -34.87
C GLY A 346 -14.61 -30.81 -34.70
N ALA A 347 -13.86 -29.73 -34.45
CA ALA A 347 -12.45 -29.81 -34.12
C ALA A 347 -12.21 -30.24 -32.66
N ALA A 348 -11.06 -30.87 -32.40
CA ALA A 348 -10.64 -31.23 -31.05
C ALA A 348 -10.56 -29.98 -30.15
N GLY A 349 -11.17 -30.02 -28.97
CA GLY A 349 -11.20 -28.90 -28.03
C GLY A 349 -12.30 -27.85 -28.26
N ALA A 350 -12.97 -27.83 -29.43
CA ALA A 350 -14.05 -26.87 -29.72
C ALA A 350 -15.22 -26.99 -28.74
N ALA A 351 -15.58 -28.22 -28.37
CA ALA A 351 -16.61 -28.49 -27.36
C ALA A 351 -16.27 -27.93 -25.98
N ALA A 352 -15.03 -28.14 -25.52
CA ALA A 352 -14.56 -27.62 -24.24
C ALA A 352 -14.56 -26.09 -24.23
N ALA A 353 -14.11 -25.46 -25.32
CA ALA A 353 -14.18 -24.02 -25.49
C ALA A 353 -15.63 -23.50 -25.50
N TYR A 354 -16.56 -24.21 -26.15
CA TYR A 354 -17.98 -23.86 -26.17
C TYR A 354 -18.61 -23.90 -24.76
N VAL A 355 -18.37 -24.98 -24.01
CA VAL A 355 -18.87 -25.15 -22.64
C VAL A 355 -18.30 -24.07 -21.73
N ALA A 356 -16.98 -23.85 -21.77
CA ALA A 356 -16.31 -22.82 -20.98
C ALA A 356 -16.80 -21.41 -21.32
N ALA A 357 -17.02 -21.12 -22.61
CA ALA A 357 -17.55 -19.83 -23.05
C ALA A 357 -18.96 -19.58 -22.53
N ASN A 358 -19.88 -20.55 -22.69
CA ASN A 358 -21.25 -20.41 -22.15
C ASN A 358 -21.26 -20.31 -20.62
N ALA A 359 -20.41 -21.07 -19.92
CA ALA A 359 -20.28 -20.95 -18.47
C ALA A 359 -19.81 -19.53 -18.05
N GLY A 360 -18.83 -18.96 -18.77
CA GLY A 360 -18.39 -17.57 -18.56
C GLY A 360 -19.44 -16.52 -18.89
N LEU A 361 -20.30 -16.78 -19.88
CA LEU A 361 -21.47 -15.96 -20.20
C LEU A 361 -22.63 -16.12 -19.21
N GLN A 362 -22.50 -16.98 -18.19
CA GLN A 362 -23.56 -17.38 -17.28
C GLN A 362 -24.77 -18.04 -17.96
N ARG A 363 -24.54 -18.66 -19.12
CA ARG A 363 -25.48 -19.45 -19.91
C ARG A 363 -25.38 -20.91 -19.51
N TYR A 364 -25.71 -21.17 -18.24
CA TYR A 364 -25.44 -22.45 -17.60
C TYR A 364 -26.28 -23.59 -18.19
N ASP A 365 -27.52 -23.30 -18.58
CA ASP A 365 -28.38 -24.28 -19.23
C ASP A 365 -27.78 -24.72 -20.57
N GLU A 366 -27.27 -23.81 -21.38
CA GLU A 366 -26.58 -24.13 -22.64
C GLU A 366 -25.22 -24.81 -22.42
N ALA A 367 -24.52 -24.49 -21.33
CA ALA A 367 -23.31 -25.19 -20.95
C ALA A 367 -23.58 -26.65 -20.51
N LEU A 368 -24.76 -26.92 -19.94
CA LEU A 368 -25.17 -28.25 -19.44
C LEU A 368 -25.91 -29.11 -20.49
N HIS A 369 -26.76 -28.51 -21.32
CA HIS A 369 -27.67 -29.20 -22.26
C HIS A 369 -27.11 -29.32 -23.69
N PHE A 370 -25.80 -29.49 -23.80
CA PHE A 370 -25.16 -29.62 -25.11
C PHE A 370 -25.62 -30.91 -25.82
N ASP A 371 -26.42 -30.78 -26.89
CA ASP A 371 -27.05 -31.88 -27.62
C ASP A 371 -26.04 -32.66 -28.52
N GLY A 372 -25.79 -33.92 -28.17
CA GLY A 372 -25.57 -35.05 -29.08
C GLY A 372 -24.30 -35.13 -29.94
N LYS A 373 -23.83 -34.05 -30.57
CA LYS A 373 -22.73 -34.08 -31.57
C LYS A 373 -21.33 -33.74 -31.04
N HIS A 374 -21.26 -33.01 -29.92
CA HIS A 374 -20.02 -32.54 -29.30
C HIS A 374 -20.08 -32.50 -27.76
N GLY A 375 -20.98 -33.26 -27.12
CA GLY A 375 -21.35 -33.07 -25.71
C GLY A 375 -20.62 -33.91 -24.66
N LEU A 376 -20.79 -33.48 -23.40
CA LEU A 376 -20.51 -34.25 -22.19
C LEU A 376 -21.52 -35.41 -22.06
N ARG A 377 -21.20 -36.60 -22.57
CA ARG A 377 -22.05 -37.80 -22.44
C ARG A 377 -22.43 -38.10 -20.98
N GLU A 378 -23.72 -38.34 -20.71
CA GLU A 378 -24.16 -38.87 -19.41
C GLU A 378 -23.50 -40.22 -19.13
N GLY A 379 -23.03 -40.42 -17.88
CA GLY A 379 -22.33 -41.64 -17.45
C GLY A 379 -20.81 -41.63 -17.58
N ASP A 380 -20.20 -40.60 -18.17
CA ASP A 380 -18.74 -40.39 -18.17
C ASP A 380 -18.32 -39.64 -16.90
N ALA A 381 -17.51 -40.25 -16.03
CA ALA A 381 -17.08 -39.66 -14.76
C ALA A 381 -16.34 -38.31 -14.91
N LEU A 382 -15.80 -38.03 -16.10
CA LEU A 382 -15.14 -36.77 -16.45
C LEU A 382 -16.10 -35.59 -16.57
N ASN A 383 -17.30 -35.87 -17.03
CA ASN A 383 -18.36 -34.89 -17.28
C ASN A 383 -19.02 -34.46 -15.97
N GLU A 384 -18.93 -35.31 -14.95
CA GLU A 384 -19.50 -35.09 -13.63
C GLU A 384 -18.77 -33.98 -12.86
N GLY A 385 -17.45 -33.87 -12.98
CA GLY A 385 -16.66 -32.78 -12.38
C GLY A 385 -16.96 -31.42 -12.99
N VAL A 386 -17.07 -31.35 -14.33
CA VAL A 386 -17.43 -30.13 -15.06
C VAL A 386 -18.87 -29.72 -14.77
N ARG A 387 -19.81 -30.68 -14.81
CA ARG A 387 -21.22 -30.46 -14.44
C ARG A 387 -21.36 -29.94 -13.02
N SER A 388 -20.68 -30.59 -12.06
CA SER A 388 -20.64 -30.17 -10.66
C SER A 388 -20.07 -28.76 -10.45
N HIS A 389 -19.15 -28.32 -11.33
CA HIS A 389 -18.60 -26.97 -11.30
C HIS A 389 -19.55 -25.94 -11.92
N ILE A 390 -20.21 -26.28 -13.03
CA ILE A 390 -21.24 -25.41 -13.64
C ILE A 390 -22.43 -25.21 -12.69
N GLU A 391 -22.86 -26.26 -11.98
CA GLU A 391 -23.88 -26.15 -10.93
C GLU A 391 -23.44 -25.25 -9.76
N LEU A 392 -22.15 -25.28 -9.42
CA LEU A 392 -21.59 -24.34 -8.44
C LEU A 392 -21.68 -22.90 -8.97
N LEU A 393 -21.25 -22.63 -10.20
CA LEU A 393 -21.34 -21.31 -10.83
C LEU A 393 -22.80 -20.82 -10.87
N THR A 394 -23.73 -21.72 -11.17
CA THR A 394 -25.17 -21.44 -11.16
C THR A 394 -25.64 -20.95 -9.79
N ARG A 395 -25.27 -21.65 -8.71
CA ARG A 395 -25.60 -21.22 -7.34
C ARG A 395 -24.92 -19.88 -6.98
N GLN A 396 -23.67 -19.69 -7.38
CA GLN A 396 -22.94 -18.44 -7.12
C GLN A 396 -23.59 -17.24 -7.84
N SER A 397 -24.08 -17.42 -9.07
CA SER A 397 -24.79 -16.37 -9.82
C SER A 397 -26.07 -15.90 -9.13
N GLN A 398 -26.57 -16.68 -8.18
CA GLN A 398 -27.75 -16.39 -7.36
C GLN A 398 -27.37 -15.87 -5.96
N GLY A 399 -26.08 -15.60 -5.72
CA GLY A 399 -25.55 -15.07 -4.45
C GLY A 399 -25.19 -16.15 -3.42
N ASN A 400 -25.32 -17.43 -3.76
CA ASN A 400 -24.94 -18.52 -2.87
C ASN A 400 -23.46 -18.85 -3.02
N MET A 401 -22.63 -18.18 -2.22
CA MET A 401 -21.17 -18.30 -2.25
C MET A 401 -20.68 -19.43 -1.34
N ASP A 402 -20.13 -20.48 -1.94
CA ASP A 402 -19.51 -21.59 -1.23
C ASP A 402 -18.02 -21.32 -1.00
N TRP A 403 -17.70 -20.75 0.15
CA TRP A 403 -16.32 -20.45 0.56
C TRP A 403 -15.41 -21.68 0.56
N GLU A 404 -15.94 -22.85 0.93
CA GLU A 404 -15.16 -24.08 0.98
C GLU A 404 -14.68 -24.47 -0.41
N ARG A 405 -15.59 -24.49 -1.39
CA ARG A 405 -15.20 -24.77 -2.78
C ARG A 405 -14.38 -23.65 -3.42
N MET A 406 -14.68 -22.39 -3.12
CA MET A 406 -14.03 -21.25 -3.79
C MET A 406 -12.56 -21.07 -3.37
N TYR A 407 -12.25 -21.29 -2.10
CA TYR A 407 -10.91 -21.04 -1.56
C TYR A 407 -10.13 -22.33 -1.26
N TRP A 408 -10.75 -23.32 -0.62
CA TRP A 408 -10.11 -24.57 -0.19
C TRP A 408 -10.44 -25.78 -1.10
N GLY A 409 -11.30 -25.61 -2.10
CA GLY A 409 -11.78 -26.68 -2.97
C GLY A 409 -10.84 -27.04 -4.12
N ALA A 410 -11.24 -28.05 -4.90
CA ALA A 410 -10.55 -28.43 -6.13
C ALA A 410 -10.54 -27.26 -7.13
N ARG A 411 -9.41 -27.08 -7.83
CA ARG A 411 -9.28 -26.06 -8.89
C ARG A 411 -10.38 -26.25 -9.92
N ALA A 412 -10.94 -25.13 -10.39
CA ALA A 412 -11.84 -25.13 -11.53
C ALA A 412 -11.21 -25.91 -12.69
N PRO A 413 -11.97 -26.74 -13.42
CA PRO A 413 -11.43 -27.40 -14.61
C PRO A 413 -10.88 -26.36 -15.59
N ALA A 414 -9.84 -26.73 -16.36
CA ALA A 414 -9.14 -25.77 -17.22
C ALA A 414 -10.11 -25.01 -18.14
N LEU A 415 -9.86 -23.71 -18.32
CA LEU A 415 -10.67 -22.76 -19.10
C LEU A 415 -12.05 -22.38 -18.53
N LEU A 416 -12.60 -23.12 -17.55
CA LEU A 416 -13.84 -22.70 -16.91
C LEU A 416 -13.61 -21.52 -15.93
N PRO A 417 -14.57 -20.59 -15.81
CA PRO A 417 -14.51 -19.54 -14.79
C PRO A 417 -14.38 -20.14 -13.39
N GLN A 418 -13.57 -19.52 -12.53
CA GLN A 418 -13.44 -19.94 -11.14
C GLN A 418 -14.71 -19.62 -10.33
N THR A 419 -15.32 -18.48 -10.64
CA THR A 419 -16.47 -17.91 -9.92
C THR A 419 -17.46 -17.28 -10.90
N ALA A 420 -18.71 -17.15 -10.46
CA ALA A 420 -19.73 -16.42 -11.18
C ALA A 420 -19.84 -14.96 -10.72
N GLU A 421 -20.24 -14.10 -11.65
CA GLU A 421 -20.75 -12.76 -11.38
C GLU A 421 -22.10 -12.85 -10.65
N TYR A 422 -22.32 -11.98 -9.67
CA TYR A 422 -23.60 -11.85 -8.98
C TYR A 422 -23.86 -10.37 -8.73
N LEU A 423 -24.89 -9.82 -9.36
CA LEU A 423 -25.33 -8.45 -9.17
C LEU A 423 -26.50 -8.47 -8.18
N GLY A 424 -26.19 -8.54 -6.88
CA GLY A 424 -27.17 -8.75 -5.81
C GLY A 424 -28.16 -7.58 -5.60
N PRO A 425 -28.49 -7.19 -4.35
CA PRO A 425 -29.50 -6.16 -4.09
C PRO A 425 -28.96 -4.74 -4.32
N VAL A 426 -28.36 -4.48 -5.48
CA VAL A 426 -27.71 -3.23 -5.85
C VAL A 426 -28.28 -2.67 -7.15
N LYS A 427 -28.31 -1.35 -7.26
CA LYS A 427 -28.70 -0.64 -8.49
C LYS A 427 -27.78 0.54 -8.70
N LEU A 428 -27.51 0.89 -9.94
CA LEU A 428 -26.80 2.12 -10.25
C LEU A 428 -27.79 3.29 -10.27
N GLY A 429 -27.30 4.46 -9.90
CA GLY A 429 -28.01 5.72 -10.09
C GLY A 429 -27.06 6.90 -10.21
N LEU A 430 -27.65 8.08 -10.31
CA LEU A 430 -26.92 9.34 -10.36
C LEU A 430 -27.26 10.19 -9.12
N LEU A 431 -26.25 10.79 -8.51
CA LEU A 431 -26.38 11.72 -7.38
C LEU A 431 -25.97 13.15 -7.81
N GLY A 432 -26.86 14.13 -7.59
CA GLY A 432 -26.62 15.57 -7.84
C GLY A 432 -27.59 16.27 -8.81
N TYR A 433 -27.50 17.60 -8.92
CA TYR A 433 -28.33 18.45 -9.81
C TYR A 433 -27.59 18.83 -11.11
N SER A 434 -28.26 18.71 -12.27
CA SER A 434 -27.77 19.11 -13.61
C SER A 434 -26.42 18.48 -14.05
N SER A 435 -25.56 19.22 -14.77
CA SER A 435 -24.39 18.78 -15.52
C SER A 435 -23.22 18.19 -14.71
N SER A 436 -23.38 17.96 -13.40
CA SER A 436 -22.37 17.37 -12.51
C SER A 436 -22.86 16.12 -11.76
N ARG A 437 -23.80 15.37 -12.35
CA ARG A 437 -24.31 14.11 -11.80
C ARG A 437 -23.19 13.08 -11.66
N ARG A 438 -22.99 12.56 -10.46
CA ARG A 438 -22.02 11.49 -10.17
C ARG A 438 -22.71 10.14 -10.22
N ARG A 439 -22.11 9.14 -10.85
CA ARG A 439 -22.57 7.75 -10.77
C ARG A 439 -22.34 7.20 -9.37
N CYS A 440 -23.29 6.42 -8.88
CA CYS A 440 -23.28 5.85 -7.53
C CYS A 440 -23.93 4.47 -7.58
N LEU A 441 -23.42 3.55 -6.77
CA LEU A 441 -24.11 2.30 -6.47
C LEU A 441 -25.06 2.55 -5.28
N PHE A 442 -26.30 2.07 -5.36
CA PHE A 442 -27.31 2.19 -4.31
C PHE A 442 -27.85 0.82 -3.95
N ALA A 443 -28.28 0.65 -2.70
CA ALA A 443 -29.01 -0.55 -2.32
C ALA A 443 -30.40 -0.54 -2.98
N ALA A 444 -30.77 -1.65 -3.63
CA ALA A 444 -32.08 -1.81 -4.26
C ALA A 444 -33.18 -2.06 -3.21
N ARG A 445 -32.82 -2.73 -2.12
CA ARG A 445 -33.65 -2.97 -0.92
C ARG A 445 -32.82 -2.72 0.34
N ALA A 446 -33.43 -2.84 1.51
CA ALA A 446 -32.68 -2.90 2.75
C ALA A 446 -31.77 -4.15 2.75
N VAL A 447 -30.55 -3.98 3.26
CA VAL A 447 -29.49 -5.01 3.31
C VAL A 447 -28.95 -5.07 4.73
N GLU A 448 -28.74 -6.28 5.23
CA GLU A 448 -28.20 -6.50 6.58
C GLU A 448 -26.67 -6.48 6.62
N ALA A 449 -26.11 -6.20 7.79
CA ALA A 449 -24.66 -6.25 8.00
C ALA A 449 -24.11 -7.69 7.78
N GLY A 450 -23.08 -7.82 6.95
CA GLY A 450 -22.46 -9.07 6.50
C GLY A 450 -23.02 -9.65 5.19
N GLU A 451 -24.16 -9.13 4.72
CA GLU A 451 -24.84 -9.63 3.52
C GLU A 451 -24.02 -9.36 2.24
N LEU A 452 -24.10 -10.29 1.28
CA LEU A 452 -23.45 -10.16 -0.03
C LEU A 452 -24.21 -9.19 -0.93
N LEU A 453 -23.52 -8.12 -1.33
CA LEU A 453 -24.03 -7.10 -2.24
C LEU A 453 -23.76 -7.47 -3.70
N MET A 454 -22.56 -7.98 -4.00
CA MET A 454 -22.20 -8.45 -5.34
C MET A 454 -20.97 -9.37 -5.32
N SER A 455 -20.84 -10.20 -6.36
CA SER A 455 -19.61 -10.87 -6.78
C SER A 455 -19.22 -10.31 -8.15
N SER A 456 -17.97 -9.89 -8.35
CA SER A 456 -17.49 -9.43 -9.66
C SER A 456 -16.17 -10.09 -10.04
N CYS A 457 -16.10 -10.57 -11.26
CA CYS A 457 -14.94 -11.16 -11.89
C CYS A 457 -14.17 -10.07 -12.66
N ALA A 458 -12.86 -10.26 -12.78
CA ALA A 458 -12.05 -9.34 -13.57
C ALA A 458 -12.49 -9.38 -15.04
N LEU A 459 -12.87 -8.23 -15.60
CA LEU A 459 -13.16 -8.14 -17.04
C LEU A 459 -11.90 -8.36 -17.88
N VAL A 460 -10.76 -7.87 -17.37
CA VAL A 460 -9.43 -8.07 -17.92
C VAL A 460 -8.50 -8.38 -16.78
N ASN A 461 -7.83 -9.53 -16.86
CA ASN A 461 -6.78 -9.90 -15.93
C ASN A 461 -5.42 -9.53 -16.51
N MET A 462 -4.76 -8.51 -15.93
CA MET A 462 -3.48 -8.01 -16.40
C MET A 462 -2.29 -8.65 -15.67
N ARG A 463 -2.32 -9.97 -15.49
CA ARG A 463 -1.17 -10.72 -14.98
C ARG A 463 0.01 -10.60 -15.94
N ALA A 464 1.15 -10.13 -15.44
CA ALA A 464 2.41 -10.20 -16.15
C ALA A 464 2.76 -11.68 -16.42
N ALA A 465 3.25 -11.99 -17.63
CA ALA A 465 3.77 -13.31 -17.97
C ALA A 465 4.80 -13.76 -16.92
N GLY A 466 4.54 -14.90 -16.26
CA GLY A 466 5.46 -15.49 -15.29
C GLY A 466 5.05 -15.44 -13.81
N GLY A 467 3.82 -15.03 -13.47
CA GLY A 467 3.24 -15.25 -12.12
C GLY A 467 3.90 -14.46 -10.98
N LYS A 468 4.85 -13.56 -11.28
CA LYS A 468 5.41 -12.64 -10.29
C LYS A 468 4.49 -11.43 -10.14
N ARG A 469 3.99 -11.21 -8.92
CA ARG A 469 3.35 -9.95 -8.52
C ARG A 469 4.25 -8.77 -8.92
N VAL A 470 3.69 -7.77 -9.59
CA VAL A 470 4.38 -6.51 -9.88
C VAL A 470 4.43 -5.69 -8.58
N ALA A 471 5.34 -6.07 -7.67
CA ALA A 471 5.60 -5.32 -6.45
C ALA A 471 6.36 -4.03 -6.81
N GLY A 472 5.64 -2.92 -7.00
CA GLY A 472 6.24 -1.61 -7.23
C GLY A 472 5.19 -0.50 -7.30
N GLN A 473 5.29 0.48 -6.40
CA GLN A 473 4.44 1.67 -6.37
C GLN A 473 4.37 2.35 -7.76
N ILE A 474 3.12 2.58 -8.19
CA ILE A 474 2.69 3.21 -9.46
C ILE A 474 2.91 4.73 -9.42
N SER A 475 4.11 5.15 -9.03
CA SER A 475 4.51 6.54 -8.96
C SER A 475 5.86 6.74 -9.62
N GLY A 476 5.93 6.45 -10.92
CA GLY A 476 6.97 7.00 -11.80
C GLY A 476 7.55 6.05 -12.86
N MET A 477 6.91 5.96 -14.04
CA MET A 477 7.44 5.50 -15.36
C MET A 477 8.15 4.11 -15.41
N PRO A 478 8.58 3.52 -16.54
CA PRO A 478 8.12 3.47 -17.94
C PRO A 478 7.26 2.20 -18.25
N TYR A 479 7.20 1.24 -17.33
CA TYR A 479 6.45 -0.03 -17.48
C TYR A 479 4.94 0.22 -17.66
N LEU A 480 4.42 1.28 -17.02
CA LEU A 480 3.08 1.80 -17.25
C LEU A 480 2.81 2.13 -18.73
N ARG A 481 3.79 2.49 -19.55
CA ARG A 481 3.51 2.80 -20.96
C ARG A 481 3.18 1.52 -21.72
N GLU A 482 3.94 0.45 -21.51
CA GLU A 482 3.66 -0.87 -22.08
C GLU A 482 2.40 -1.47 -21.45
N THR A 483 2.28 -1.50 -20.12
CA THR A 483 1.08 -1.99 -19.43
C THR A 483 -0.17 -1.19 -19.79
N VAL A 484 -0.10 0.14 -19.92
CA VAL A 484 -1.24 0.95 -20.39
C VAL A 484 -1.49 0.70 -21.86
N THR A 485 -0.48 0.61 -22.73
CA THR A 485 -0.72 0.30 -24.17
C THR A 485 -1.39 -1.05 -24.35
N VAL A 486 -0.93 -2.05 -23.60
CA VAL A 486 -1.49 -3.40 -23.54
C VAL A 486 -2.92 -3.35 -22.99
N ALA A 487 -3.15 -2.67 -21.85
CA ALA A 487 -4.47 -2.47 -21.26
C ALA A 487 -5.45 -1.72 -22.19
N LEU A 488 -4.97 -0.68 -22.87
CA LEU A 488 -5.70 0.11 -23.87
C LEU A 488 -6.15 -0.80 -25.01
N ALA A 489 -5.27 -1.67 -25.49
CA ALA A 489 -5.58 -2.63 -26.55
C ALA A 489 -6.62 -3.66 -26.09
N VAL A 490 -6.47 -4.23 -24.88
CA VAL A 490 -7.47 -5.17 -24.34
C VAL A 490 -8.81 -4.50 -24.17
N TYR A 491 -8.84 -3.30 -23.57
CA TYR A 491 -10.08 -2.60 -23.28
C TYR A 491 -10.81 -2.17 -24.56
N ARG A 492 -10.08 -1.66 -25.55
CA ARG A 492 -10.65 -1.39 -26.89
C ARG A 492 -11.24 -2.64 -27.50
N ARG A 493 -10.50 -3.75 -27.46
CA ARG A 493 -10.92 -5.01 -28.07
C ARG A 493 -12.13 -5.58 -27.34
N ALA A 494 -12.10 -5.66 -26.00
CA ALA A 494 -13.21 -6.08 -25.17
C ALA A 494 -14.48 -5.25 -25.45
N ALA A 495 -14.37 -3.93 -25.57
CA ALA A 495 -15.50 -3.07 -25.90
C ALA A 495 -16.03 -3.23 -27.34
N GLN A 496 -15.19 -3.70 -28.27
CA GLN A 496 -15.57 -3.94 -29.66
C GLN A 496 -16.20 -5.32 -29.87
N ILE A 497 -15.74 -6.36 -29.15
CA ILE A 497 -16.08 -7.75 -29.48
C ILE A 497 -16.79 -8.52 -28.36
N SER A 498 -16.83 -8.02 -27.12
CA SER A 498 -17.49 -8.69 -25.99
C SER A 498 -18.83 -8.03 -25.69
N ALA A 499 -19.90 -8.65 -26.20
CA ALA A 499 -21.28 -8.24 -25.91
C ALA A 499 -21.62 -8.45 -24.43
N HIS A 500 -21.02 -9.42 -23.77
CA HIS A 500 -21.11 -9.72 -22.35
C HIS A 500 -20.41 -8.67 -21.52
N ALA A 501 -19.22 -8.20 -21.91
CA ALA A 501 -18.61 -7.05 -21.25
C ALA A 501 -19.52 -5.82 -21.35
N ALA A 502 -20.03 -5.55 -22.56
CA ALA A 502 -20.98 -4.48 -22.80
C ALA A 502 -22.32 -4.69 -22.09
N ASN A 503 -22.78 -5.93 -21.88
CA ASN A 503 -24.00 -6.25 -21.14
C ASN A 503 -23.79 -6.21 -19.64
N VAL A 504 -22.70 -6.71 -19.07
CA VAL A 504 -22.40 -6.58 -17.64
C VAL A 504 -22.26 -5.10 -17.28
N LEU A 505 -21.55 -4.35 -18.14
CA LEU A 505 -21.53 -2.89 -18.05
C LEU A 505 -22.94 -2.32 -18.26
N GLY A 506 -23.64 -2.68 -19.32
CA GLY A 506 -24.94 -2.13 -19.71
C GLY A 506 -26.11 -2.47 -18.79
N THR A 507 -26.14 -3.65 -18.17
CA THR A 507 -27.15 -4.13 -17.21
C THR A 507 -26.90 -3.55 -15.82
N ALA A 508 -25.63 -3.43 -15.41
CA ALA A 508 -25.28 -2.61 -14.25
C ALA A 508 -25.62 -1.13 -14.46
N LEU A 509 -25.70 -0.67 -15.72
CA LEU A 509 -26.07 0.71 -16.11
C LEU A 509 -27.54 0.88 -16.52
N SER A 510 -28.35 -0.18 -16.64
CA SER A 510 -29.72 -0.09 -17.15
C SER A 510 -30.72 0.00 -16.00
N ASP A 511 -31.43 1.13 -15.95
CA ASP A 511 -32.64 1.40 -15.20
C ASP A 511 -33.87 0.59 -15.69
N GLY A 512 -33.66 -0.60 -16.28
CA GLY A 512 -34.72 -1.40 -16.88
C GLY A 512 -35.09 -1.01 -18.32
N CYS A 513 -34.31 -0.15 -18.99
CA CYS A 513 -34.51 0.14 -20.42
C CYS A 513 -33.57 -0.65 -21.35
N PHE A 514 -34.16 -1.45 -22.24
CA PHE A 514 -33.51 -2.15 -23.37
C PHE A 514 -33.01 -1.15 -24.44
N ARG A 515 -31.95 -0.40 -24.17
CA ARG A 515 -31.23 0.37 -25.22
C ARG A 515 -29.74 0.05 -25.19
N ALA A 516 -29.19 -0.15 -26.39
CA ALA A 516 -27.79 -0.43 -26.62
C ALA A 516 -26.89 0.67 -26.06
N VAL A 517 -25.77 0.24 -25.47
CA VAL A 517 -24.65 1.04 -24.93
C VAL A 517 -24.07 1.91 -26.05
N LEU A 518 -24.67 3.08 -26.26
CA LEU A 518 -24.12 4.14 -27.10
C LEU A 518 -22.90 4.69 -26.37
N PRO A 519 -21.76 4.69 -27.05
CA PRO A 519 -20.51 4.01 -26.71
C PRO A 519 -19.86 4.60 -25.45
N MET A 520 -18.89 3.90 -24.86
CA MET A 520 -18.06 4.27 -23.68
C MET A 520 -17.46 5.69 -23.61
N ARG A 521 -17.76 6.57 -24.55
CA ARG A 521 -17.40 7.98 -24.70
C ARG A 521 -17.79 8.88 -23.50
N GLU A 522 -18.71 8.47 -22.63
CA GLU A 522 -19.12 9.26 -21.44
C GLU A 522 -18.62 8.71 -20.09
N LEU A 523 -17.96 7.54 -20.05
CA LEU A 523 -18.13 6.65 -18.91
C LEU A 523 -17.16 6.76 -17.73
N PHE A 524 -15.93 7.28 -17.82
CA PHE A 524 -15.09 7.42 -16.61
C PHE A 524 -14.21 8.67 -16.60
N TRP A 525 -14.54 9.57 -15.67
CA TRP A 525 -13.86 10.82 -15.24
C TRP A 525 -12.71 11.31 -16.13
N HIS A 526 -12.91 12.46 -16.79
CA HIS A 526 -11.92 13.10 -17.68
C HIS A 526 -10.59 13.41 -16.96
N GLY A 527 -9.64 12.46 -17.03
CA GLY A 527 -8.23 12.68 -16.75
C GLY A 527 -7.54 13.29 -17.97
N ALA A 528 -6.86 14.42 -17.77
CA ALA A 528 -6.16 15.24 -18.76
C ALA A 528 -5.17 14.47 -19.66
N PRO A 529 -4.83 14.99 -20.86
CA PRO A 529 -4.11 14.24 -21.89
C PRO A 529 -2.67 13.90 -21.48
N ALA A 530 -2.31 12.62 -21.60
CA ALA A 530 -0.92 12.20 -21.61
C ALA A 530 -0.29 12.63 -22.95
N HIS A 531 0.75 13.45 -22.91
CA HIS A 531 1.44 13.95 -24.09
C HIS A 531 1.88 12.77 -25.00
N GLY A 532 1.38 12.75 -26.25
CA GLY A 532 1.73 11.75 -27.27
C GLY A 532 0.73 10.60 -27.49
N LEU A 533 -0.48 10.66 -26.91
CA LEU A 533 -1.57 9.69 -27.14
C LEU A 533 -2.71 10.32 -27.96
N SER A 534 -3.44 9.52 -28.75
CA SER A 534 -4.68 9.99 -29.41
C SER A 534 -5.77 10.33 -28.38
N VAL A 535 -6.80 11.08 -28.77
CA VAL A 535 -7.92 11.45 -27.86
C VAL A 535 -8.59 10.20 -27.28
N GLU A 536 -8.76 9.15 -28.09
CA GLU A 536 -9.33 7.88 -27.65
C GLU A 536 -8.41 7.13 -26.67
N ASP A 537 -7.10 7.14 -26.90
CA ASP A 537 -6.12 6.54 -25.99
C ASP A 537 -6.10 7.24 -24.62
N ALA A 538 -6.20 8.58 -24.62
CA ALA A 538 -6.21 9.35 -23.38
C ALA A 538 -7.47 9.03 -22.54
N VAL A 539 -8.63 8.87 -23.18
CA VAL A 539 -9.88 8.49 -22.51
C VAL A 539 -9.76 7.11 -21.86
N VAL A 540 -9.31 6.10 -22.62
CA VAL A 540 -9.20 4.74 -22.08
C VAL A 540 -8.10 4.65 -21.00
N SER A 541 -7.01 5.40 -21.14
CA SER A 541 -5.98 5.50 -20.09
C SER A 541 -6.54 6.10 -18.80
N GLY A 542 -7.36 7.15 -18.90
CA GLY A 542 -8.07 7.73 -17.76
C GLY A 542 -9.00 6.72 -17.07
N VAL A 543 -9.74 5.92 -17.86
CA VAL A 543 -10.60 4.84 -17.34
C VAL A 543 -9.78 3.83 -16.54
N ILE A 544 -8.68 3.32 -17.09
CA ILE A 544 -7.83 2.34 -16.40
C ILE A 544 -7.27 2.94 -15.12
N CYS A 545 -6.69 4.15 -15.16
CA CYS A 545 -6.10 4.78 -13.99
C CYS A 545 -7.08 5.03 -12.84
N THR A 546 -8.39 5.14 -13.13
CA THR A 546 -9.44 5.46 -12.15
C THR A 546 -10.34 4.27 -11.79
N ASN A 547 -10.23 3.12 -12.48
CA ASN A 547 -11.08 1.95 -12.21
C ASN A 547 -10.28 0.67 -11.98
N ALA A 548 -8.98 0.66 -12.30
CA ALA A 548 -8.09 -0.45 -12.02
C ALA A 548 -7.79 -0.56 -10.52
N PHE A 549 -7.93 -1.76 -9.99
CA PHE A 549 -7.56 -2.09 -8.63
C PHE A 549 -6.07 -2.43 -8.58
N LYS A 550 -5.29 -1.52 -7.99
CA LYS A 550 -3.81 -1.59 -7.99
C LYS A 550 -3.26 -2.84 -7.31
N ASP A 551 -3.91 -3.29 -6.24
CA ASP A 551 -3.50 -4.48 -5.47
C ASP A 551 -3.77 -5.81 -6.22
N LEU A 552 -4.20 -5.73 -7.48
CA LEU A 552 -4.72 -6.82 -8.30
C LEU A 552 -4.16 -6.82 -9.71
N ASP A 553 -2.87 -6.54 -9.83
CA ASP A 553 -2.19 -6.44 -11.11
C ASP A 553 -2.91 -5.45 -12.06
N HIS A 554 -3.54 -4.41 -11.49
CA HIS A 554 -4.31 -3.40 -12.23
C HIS A 554 -5.57 -3.92 -12.95
N SER A 555 -6.16 -5.01 -12.46
CA SER A 555 -7.40 -5.57 -13.01
C SER A 555 -8.60 -4.64 -12.82
N ILE A 556 -9.55 -4.70 -13.74
CA ILE A 556 -10.78 -3.89 -13.73
C ILE A 556 -11.97 -4.79 -13.43
N PHE A 557 -12.80 -4.35 -12.48
CA PHE A 557 -14.00 -5.04 -12.03
C PHE A 557 -15.20 -4.14 -12.29
N PRO A 558 -15.83 -4.25 -13.47
CA PRO A 558 -16.86 -3.34 -13.93
C PRO A 558 -17.91 -2.97 -12.88
N ALA A 559 -18.53 -3.97 -12.23
CA ALA A 559 -19.57 -3.72 -11.25
C ALA A 559 -19.01 -3.06 -9.98
N ALA A 560 -17.87 -3.55 -9.48
CA ALA A 560 -17.24 -3.01 -8.26
C ALA A 560 -16.70 -1.58 -8.43
N SER A 561 -16.23 -1.21 -9.63
CA SER A 561 -15.74 0.14 -9.97
C SER A 561 -16.83 1.22 -9.96
N MET A 562 -18.11 0.84 -9.77
CA MET A 562 -19.22 1.79 -9.61
C MET A 562 -19.39 2.28 -8.16
N ALA A 563 -18.79 1.61 -7.18
CA ALA A 563 -18.89 2.02 -5.79
C ALA A 563 -17.98 3.24 -5.51
N ASN A 564 -18.55 4.30 -4.94
CA ASN A 564 -17.81 5.51 -4.61
C ASN A 564 -17.00 5.37 -3.31
N HIS A 565 -16.05 6.29 -3.12
CA HIS A 565 -15.27 6.35 -1.91
C HIS A 565 -16.01 6.98 -0.73
N SER A 566 -15.89 6.37 0.45
CA SER A 566 -16.11 7.03 1.75
C SER A 566 -14.97 6.69 2.70
N CYS A 567 -14.54 7.64 3.55
CA CYS A 567 -13.63 7.34 4.67
C CYS A 567 -14.34 6.64 5.84
N LEU A 568 -15.66 6.47 5.74
CA LEU A 568 -16.54 5.70 6.61
C LEU A 568 -17.40 4.76 5.74
N PRO A 569 -16.80 3.73 5.11
CA PRO A 569 -17.49 2.94 4.10
C PRO A 569 -18.57 2.07 4.74
N ASN A 570 -19.68 1.86 4.03
CA ASN A 570 -20.73 0.91 4.45
C ASN A 570 -20.59 -0.47 3.80
N ALA A 571 -19.68 -0.64 2.84
CA ALA A 571 -19.34 -1.93 2.25
C ALA A 571 -17.84 -2.23 2.30
N VAL A 572 -17.49 -3.52 2.35
CA VAL A 572 -16.13 -4.05 2.35
C VAL A 572 -15.92 -4.91 1.13
N VAL A 573 -14.73 -4.79 0.56
CA VAL A 573 -14.26 -5.68 -0.50
C VAL A 573 -13.46 -6.81 0.14
N VAL A 574 -13.78 -8.05 -0.24
CA VAL A 574 -12.96 -9.22 -0.02
C VAL A 574 -12.49 -9.76 -1.37
N LYS A 575 -11.18 -9.93 -1.48
CA LYS A 575 -10.53 -10.49 -2.66
C LYS A 575 -10.45 -12.00 -2.50
N LEU A 576 -10.82 -12.74 -3.55
CA LEU A 576 -10.58 -14.17 -3.62
C LEU A 576 -10.09 -14.56 -5.02
N GLY A 577 -8.79 -14.80 -5.16
CA GLY A 577 -8.16 -14.99 -6.47
C GLY A 577 -8.44 -13.78 -7.38
N ASP A 578 -9.14 -14.04 -8.50
CA ASP A 578 -9.55 -13.04 -9.49
C ASP A 578 -11.00 -12.55 -9.29
N THR A 579 -11.56 -12.70 -8.08
CA THR A 579 -12.95 -12.36 -7.74
C THR A 579 -13.03 -11.28 -6.65
N PHE A 580 -13.95 -10.35 -6.81
CA PHE A 580 -14.38 -9.39 -5.80
C PHE A 580 -15.67 -9.83 -5.17
N LEU A 581 -15.68 -9.89 -3.85
CA LEU A 581 -16.90 -9.98 -3.07
C LEU A 581 -17.12 -8.65 -2.37
N LEU A 582 -18.23 -7.99 -2.68
CA LEU A 582 -18.64 -6.78 -1.97
C LEU A 582 -19.69 -7.17 -0.93
N ARG A 583 -19.44 -6.85 0.33
CA ARG A 583 -20.36 -7.14 1.44
C ARG A 583 -20.72 -5.90 2.22
N ALA A 584 -21.94 -5.84 2.71
CA ALA A 584 -22.36 -4.79 3.63
C ALA A 584 -21.65 -4.99 4.97
N ARG A 585 -21.17 -3.90 5.58
CA ARG A 585 -20.47 -3.93 6.88
C ARG A 585 -21.32 -3.42 8.04
N LYS A 586 -22.44 -2.84 7.68
CA LYS A 586 -23.50 -2.31 8.53
C LYS A 586 -24.78 -2.41 7.71
N SER A 587 -25.94 -2.34 8.35
CA SER A 587 -27.20 -2.32 7.63
C SER A 587 -27.24 -1.11 6.69
N ILE A 588 -27.77 -1.31 5.48
CA ILE A 588 -27.87 -0.30 4.41
C ILE A 588 -29.34 -0.19 4.02
N ASP A 589 -29.90 1.01 4.11
CA ASP A 589 -31.30 1.23 3.78
C ASP A 589 -31.54 1.18 2.26
N SER A 590 -32.76 0.84 1.84
CA SER A 590 -33.14 0.91 0.44
C SER A 590 -32.91 2.33 -0.11
N GLY A 591 -32.22 2.43 -1.25
CA GLY A 591 -31.88 3.71 -1.88
C GLY A 591 -30.68 4.43 -1.25
N GLN A 592 -30.06 3.90 -0.20
CA GLN A 592 -28.82 4.46 0.34
C GLN A 592 -27.62 4.13 -0.57
N GLU A 593 -26.70 5.09 -0.70
CA GLU A 593 -25.47 4.90 -1.47
C GLU A 593 -24.56 3.86 -0.81
N ILE A 594 -24.02 2.95 -1.63
CA ILE A 594 -23.03 1.96 -1.25
C ILE A 594 -21.63 2.53 -1.57
N THR A 595 -20.78 2.55 -0.56
CA THR A 595 -19.45 3.15 -0.59
C THR A 595 -18.38 2.20 -0.04
N ILE A 596 -17.20 2.26 -0.64
CA ILE A 596 -16.01 1.49 -0.27
C ILE A 596 -14.83 2.41 0.09
N SER A 597 -13.79 1.85 0.70
CA SER A 597 -12.51 2.55 0.88
C SER A 597 -11.61 2.33 -0.35
N TYR A 598 -11.13 3.40 -0.99
CA TYR A 598 -10.18 3.30 -2.12
C TYR A 598 -8.72 3.16 -1.66
N TYR A 599 -8.48 3.44 -0.39
CA TYR A 599 -7.18 3.45 0.24
C TYR A 599 -7.38 3.23 1.75
N ASP A 600 -6.31 2.97 2.48
CA ASP A 600 -6.40 2.86 3.95
C ASP A 600 -6.87 4.19 4.57
N THR A 601 -7.97 4.11 5.31
CA THR A 601 -8.67 5.25 5.93
C THR A 601 -8.34 5.39 7.42
N MET A 602 -7.54 4.50 8.02
CA MET A 602 -7.13 4.57 9.42
C MET A 602 -5.89 5.47 9.63
N VAL A 603 -5.76 6.49 8.80
CA VAL A 603 -4.70 7.51 8.83
C VAL A 603 -5.31 8.92 8.95
N PRO A 604 -4.56 9.96 9.36
CA PRO A 604 -5.13 11.28 9.62
C PRO A 604 -5.74 11.96 8.38
N LEU A 605 -6.67 12.91 8.59
CA LEU A 605 -7.35 13.63 7.51
C LEU A 605 -6.40 14.21 6.46
N SER A 606 -5.25 14.77 6.89
CA SER A 606 -4.27 15.38 5.99
C SER A 606 -3.73 14.38 4.98
N GLU A 607 -3.50 13.14 5.40
CA GLU A 607 -3.01 12.08 4.52
C GLU A 607 -4.13 11.57 3.60
N ARG A 608 -5.34 11.37 4.13
CA ARG A 608 -6.50 10.98 3.32
C ARG A 608 -6.83 12.04 2.26
N ALA A 609 -6.72 13.32 2.60
CA ALA A 609 -6.91 14.43 1.69
C ALA A 609 -5.87 14.44 0.56
N GLU A 610 -4.62 14.11 0.85
CA GLU A 610 -3.57 13.98 -0.18
C GLU A 610 -3.84 12.79 -1.10
N ARG A 611 -4.23 11.63 -0.54
CA ARG A 611 -4.64 10.45 -1.32
C ARG A 611 -5.82 10.78 -2.26
N CYS A 612 -6.83 11.48 -1.75
CA CYS A 612 -7.97 11.99 -2.54
C CYS A 612 -7.56 12.85 -3.75
N LYS A 613 -6.55 13.72 -3.63
CA LYS A 613 -6.07 14.54 -4.76
C LYS A 613 -5.56 13.68 -5.91
N GLY A 614 -4.94 12.53 -5.62
CA GLY A 614 -4.54 11.54 -6.63
C GLY A 614 -5.72 11.03 -7.46
N TRP A 615 -6.88 10.88 -6.82
CA TRP A 615 -8.15 10.48 -7.42
C TRP A 615 -8.98 11.65 -7.98
N LYS A 616 -8.46 12.88 -7.94
CA LYS A 616 -9.09 14.09 -8.48
C LYS A 616 -10.45 14.43 -7.86
N PHE A 617 -10.69 14.06 -6.60
CA PHE A 617 -11.87 14.50 -5.85
C PHE A 617 -11.50 14.93 -4.43
N THR A 618 -12.45 15.57 -3.73
CA THR A 618 -12.35 15.85 -2.29
C THR A 618 -13.42 15.05 -1.56
N CYS A 619 -13.03 14.24 -0.58
CA CYS A 619 -13.99 13.47 0.20
C CYS A 619 -14.83 14.37 1.13
N VAL A 620 -16.15 14.23 1.01
CA VAL A 620 -17.17 14.95 1.80
C VAL A 620 -18.02 13.98 2.64
N CYS A 621 -17.50 12.79 2.94
CA CYS A 621 -18.19 11.86 3.82
C CYS A 621 -18.34 12.43 5.26
N PRO A 622 -19.31 11.93 6.05
CA PRO A 622 -19.56 12.44 7.41
C PRO A 622 -18.32 12.50 8.30
N ARG A 623 -17.44 11.48 8.21
CA ARG A 623 -16.17 11.46 8.95
C ARG A 623 -15.22 12.59 8.56
N CYS A 624 -15.02 12.83 7.26
CA CYS A 624 -14.14 13.92 6.80
C CYS A 624 -14.71 15.30 7.17
N GLU A 625 -16.03 15.46 7.16
CA GLU A 625 -16.67 16.70 7.59
C GLU A 625 -16.55 16.93 9.10
N ALA A 626 -16.73 15.89 9.91
CA ALA A 626 -16.51 15.96 11.36
C ALA A 626 -15.05 16.32 11.69
N GLU A 627 -14.07 15.63 11.09
CA GLU A 627 -12.65 15.90 11.30
C GLU A 627 -12.23 17.32 10.89
N ARG A 628 -12.88 17.92 9.87
CA ARG A 628 -12.61 19.32 9.47
C ARG A 628 -13.05 20.36 10.49
N ARG A 629 -13.96 20.00 11.41
CA ARG A 629 -14.44 20.90 12.48
C ARG A 629 -13.47 20.96 13.66
N ILE A 630 -12.49 20.06 13.73
CA ILE A 630 -11.52 20.02 14.82
C ILE A 630 -10.41 21.07 14.61
N PRO A 631 -10.12 21.92 15.61
CA PRO A 631 -8.98 22.83 15.55
C PRO A 631 -7.67 22.08 15.35
N ARG A 632 -6.74 22.64 14.55
CA ARG A 632 -5.47 21.96 14.26
C ARG A 632 -4.53 21.88 15.46
N ALA A 633 -4.54 22.88 16.34
CA ALA A 633 -3.63 22.98 17.49
C ALA A 633 -3.55 21.71 18.35
N PRO A 634 -4.67 21.13 18.84
CA PRO A 634 -4.62 19.90 19.65
C PRO A 634 -4.18 18.64 18.87
N LEU A 635 -4.21 18.67 17.54
CA LEU A 635 -3.80 17.52 16.73
C LEU A 635 -2.30 17.49 16.43
N VAL A 636 -1.56 18.58 16.71
CA VAL A 636 -0.14 18.69 16.38
C VAL A 636 0.70 17.61 17.09
N VAL A 637 0.48 17.44 18.40
CA VAL A 637 1.23 16.47 19.21
C VAL A 637 0.93 15.02 18.79
N PRO A 638 -0.35 14.58 18.69
CA PRO A 638 -0.68 13.26 18.16
C PRO A 638 -0.12 12.98 16.77
N LEU A 639 -0.13 13.99 15.86
CA LEU A 639 0.40 13.84 14.51
C LEU A 639 1.92 13.67 14.49
N ALA A 640 2.65 14.38 15.36
CA ALA A 640 4.09 14.24 15.48
C ALA A 640 4.48 12.85 16.01
N MET A 641 3.79 12.40 17.07
CA MET A 641 3.98 11.06 17.65
C MET A 641 3.72 9.95 16.62
N LEU A 642 2.60 10.04 15.89
CA LEU A 642 2.26 9.06 14.86
C LEU A 642 3.31 8.98 13.74
N LYS A 643 3.88 10.13 13.33
CA LYS A 643 4.98 10.16 12.34
C LYS A 643 6.25 9.51 12.85
N GLN A 644 6.57 9.68 14.13
CA GLN A 644 7.74 9.04 14.75
C GLN A 644 7.60 7.51 14.76
N LEU A 645 6.43 7.00 15.15
CA LEU A 645 6.13 5.56 15.12
C LEU A 645 6.22 4.98 13.69
N ASN A 646 5.73 5.70 12.68
CA ASN A 646 5.81 5.26 11.28
C ASN A 646 7.22 5.36 10.68
N GLY A 647 8.12 6.16 11.26
CA GLY A 647 9.46 6.44 10.76
C GLY A 647 10.58 5.58 11.34
N MET A 648 10.37 4.94 12.50
CA MET A 648 11.37 4.09 13.17
C MET A 648 10.90 2.63 13.20
N ARG A 649 11.67 1.71 12.61
CA ARG A 649 11.56 0.28 12.93
C ARG A 649 11.84 0.11 14.42
N ALA A 650 10.78 -0.19 15.17
CA ALA A 650 10.74 -0.82 16.50
C ALA A 650 12.10 -0.90 17.23
N ALA A 651 12.50 0.18 17.88
CA ALA A 651 13.41 0.14 19.02
C ALA A 651 13.33 1.46 19.81
N VAL A 652 12.93 1.34 21.08
CA VAL A 652 13.05 2.33 22.18
C VAL A 652 12.05 3.49 22.18
N MET A 653 10.89 3.29 22.83
CA MET A 653 10.22 4.33 23.63
C MET A 653 9.50 3.68 24.82
N GLY A 654 9.58 4.31 26.00
CA GLY A 654 8.83 3.91 27.19
C GLY A 654 7.34 4.27 27.06
N ASN A 655 6.48 3.36 27.50
CA ASN A 655 5.02 3.33 27.25
C ASN A 655 4.21 4.49 27.86
N GLY A 656 4.79 5.27 28.79
CA GLY A 656 4.09 6.36 29.49
C GLY A 656 3.64 7.51 28.58
N ASN A 657 4.35 7.76 27.47
CA ASN A 657 4.10 8.95 26.63
C ASN A 657 2.96 8.78 25.62
N VAL A 658 2.60 7.54 25.26
CA VAL A 658 1.53 7.29 24.27
C VAL A 658 0.15 7.42 24.92
N SER A 659 0.00 6.97 26.17
CA SER A 659 -1.26 7.10 26.93
C SER A 659 -1.64 8.56 27.15
N GLU A 660 -0.71 9.39 27.62
CA GLU A 660 -0.95 10.83 27.84
C GLU A 660 -1.39 11.53 26.56
N VAL A 661 -0.73 11.24 25.42
CA VAL A 661 -1.10 11.82 24.11
C VAL A 661 -2.48 11.35 23.64
N ILE A 662 -2.85 10.10 23.91
CA ILE A 662 -4.20 9.59 23.60
C ILE A 662 -5.23 10.31 24.46
N GLU A 663 -4.99 10.46 25.77
CA GLU A 663 -5.91 11.14 26.69
C GLU A 663 -6.11 12.62 26.30
N GLU A 664 -5.04 13.34 25.96
CA GLU A 664 -5.12 14.71 25.45
C GLU A 664 -5.90 14.80 24.13
N LEU A 665 -5.67 13.86 23.21
CA LEU A 665 -6.41 13.76 21.95
C LEU A 665 -7.90 13.52 22.21
N GLU A 666 -8.25 12.55 23.04
CA GLU A 666 -9.63 12.21 23.40
C GLU A 666 -10.34 13.38 24.09
N ALA A 667 -9.66 14.08 25.00
CA ALA A 667 -10.20 15.26 25.67
C ALA A 667 -10.45 16.42 24.69
N ALA A 668 -9.48 16.72 23.82
CA ALA A 668 -9.60 17.80 22.85
C ALA A 668 -10.69 17.53 21.80
N VAL A 669 -10.78 16.29 21.31
CA VAL A 669 -11.80 15.86 20.36
C VAL A 669 -13.17 15.81 21.04
N GLY A 670 -13.27 15.23 22.24
CA GLY A 670 -14.50 15.15 23.02
C GLY A 670 -15.11 16.51 23.31
N GLY A 671 -14.27 17.50 23.66
CA GLY A 671 -14.68 18.89 23.86
C GLY A 671 -15.31 19.55 22.63
N CYS A 672 -15.02 19.06 21.42
CA CYS A 672 -15.57 19.60 20.18
C CYS A 672 -16.96 19.03 19.80
N PHE A 673 -17.38 17.90 20.37
CA PHE A 673 -18.54 17.13 19.88
C PHE A 673 -19.75 17.05 20.81
N SER A 674 -19.80 17.82 21.92
CA SER A 674 -21.01 17.99 22.77
C SER A 674 -21.75 16.68 23.12
N GLY A 675 -21.02 15.58 23.34
CA GLY A 675 -21.61 14.26 23.68
C GLY A 675 -21.89 13.31 22.50
N LYS A 676 -21.61 13.69 21.25
CA LYS A 676 -21.63 12.76 20.11
C LYS A 676 -20.37 11.88 20.09
N THR A 677 -20.48 10.72 20.73
CA THR A 677 -19.35 9.78 20.91
C THR A 677 -18.79 9.25 19.60
N ASP A 678 -19.62 8.97 18.60
CA ASP A 678 -19.17 8.34 17.35
C ASP A 678 -18.37 9.30 16.48
N GLU A 679 -18.75 10.59 16.41
CA GLU A 679 -17.99 11.61 15.68
C GLU A 679 -16.58 11.77 16.28
N ALA A 680 -16.45 11.70 17.60
CA ALA A 680 -15.15 11.73 18.28
C ALA A 680 -14.29 10.51 17.93
N LEU A 681 -14.87 9.30 17.97
CA LEU A 681 -14.19 8.06 17.61
C LEU A 681 -13.75 8.06 16.14
N TRP A 682 -14.51 8.68 15.23
CA TRP A 682 -14.09 8.86 13.83
C TRP A 682 -12.79 9.65 13.72
N VAL A 683 -12.63 10.72 14.50
CA VAL A 683 -11.39 11.50 14.52
C VAL A 683 -10.24 10.66 15.10
N CYS A 684 -10.47 10.02 16.24
CA CYS A 684 -9.47 9.18 16.92
C CYS A 684 -8.99 8.02 16.03
N SER A 685 -9.87 7.45 15.19
CA SER A 685 -9.50 6.38 14.26
C SER A 685 -8.47 6.79 13.20
N GLY A 686 -8.30 8.10 12.95
CA GLY A 686 -7.19 8.62 12.14
C GLY A 686 -5.83 8.51 12.80
N PHE A 687 -5.78 8.20 14.09
CA PHE A 687 -4.58 8.06 14.91
C PHE A 687 -4.40 6.63 15.44
N VAL A 688 -4.97 5.63 14.75
CA VAL A 688 -5.02 4.24 15.23
C VAL A 688 -3.64 3.66 15.59
N GLY A 689 -2.57 4.11 14.92
CA GLY A 689 -1.20 3.69 15.23
C GLY A 689 -0.77 3.99 16.67
N LEU A 690 -1.28 5.07 17.27
CA LEU A 690 -1.05 5.36 18.70
C LEU A 690 -1.75 4.32 19.58
N TYR A 691 -3.01 4.00 19.28
CA TYR A 691 -3.81 3.03 20.03
C TYR A 691 -3.27 1.61 19.89
N MET A 692 -2.79 1.23 18.70
CA MET A 692 -2.10 -0.05 18.48
C MET A 692 -0.83 -0.12 19.31
N SER A 693 0.01 0.93 19.27
CA SER A 693 1.22 0.97 20.09
C SER A 693 0.92 0.89 21.58
N LEU A 694 -0.14 1.56 22.07
CA LEU A 694 -0.54 1.46 23.47
C LEU A 694 -1.06 0.05 23.81
N ALA A 695 -1.90 -0.55 22.98
CA ALA A 695 -2.48 -1.87 23.23
C ALA A 695 -1.45 -3.01 23.12
N GLU A 696 -0.45 -2.89 22.25
CA GLU A 696 0.64 -3.86 22.13
C GLU A 696 1.63 -3.73 23.30
N ALA A 697 1.86 -2.51 23.78
CA ALA A 697 2.83 -2.24 24.84
C ALA A 697 2.23 -2.33 26.25
N SER A 698 0.91 -2.17 26.38
CA SER A 698 0.17 -2.38 27.62
C SER A 698 -0.61 -3.70 27.53
N GLU A 699 -0.44 -4.60 28.49
CA GLU A 699 -1.29 -5.79 28.62
C GLU A 699 -2.70 -5.42 29.17
N SER A 700 -3.16 -4.18 28.98
CA SER A 700 -4.40 -3.64 29.54
C SER A 700 -5.61 -3.96 28.67
N SER A 701 -6.64 -4.56 29.27
CA SER A 701 -7.95 -4.75 28.62
C SER A 701 -8.52 -3.46 28.06
N ASP A 702 -8.40 -2.35 28.80
CA ASP A 702 -8.99 -1.06 28.42
C ASP A 702 -8.36 -0.49 27.13
N ALA A 703 -7.03 -0.63 26.98
CA ALA A 703 -6.33 -0.18 25.78
C ALA A 703 -6.77 -0.97 24.54
N TRP A 704 -6.94 -2.28 24.68
CA TRP A 704 -7.48 -3.14 23.62
C TRP A 704 -8.93 -2.81 23.29
N ASP A 705 -9.76 -2.58 24.30
CA ASP A 705 -11.18 -2.25 24.10
C ASP A 705 -11.34 -0.90 23.38
N LYS A 706 -10.53 0.11 23.73
CA LYS A 706 -10.45 1.39 23.01
C LYS A 706 -10.02 1.20 21.55
N LEU A 707 -8.95 0.44 21.30
CA LEU A 707 -8.46 0.16 19.95
C LEU A 707 -9.53 -0.52 19.09
N LEU A 708 -10.16 -1.58 19.60
CA LEU A 708 -11.19 -2.32 18.88
C LEU A 708 -12.41 -1.45 18.59
N ARG A 709 -12.80 -0.58 19.53
CA ARG A 709 -13.90 0.36 19.34
C ARG A 709 -13.68 1.32 18.17
N LEU A 710 -12.44 1.76 17.93
CA LEU A 710 -12.11 2.58 16.76
C LEU A 710 -12.37 1.84 15.45
N PHE A 711 -12.03 0.55 15.38
CA PHE A 711 -12.31 -0.28 14.21
C PHE A 711 -13.80 -0.57 14.06
N GLU A 712 -14.52 -0.91 15.14
CA GLU A 712 -15.97 -1.14 15.11
C GLU A 712 -16.73 0.04 14.49
N VAL A 713 -16.33 1.27 14.83
CA VAL A 713 -17.03 2.48 14.37
C VAL A 713 -16.53 2.96 13.01
N ALA A 714 -15.22 2.99 12.76
CA ALA A 714 -14.67 3.58 11.54
C ALA A 714 -14.52 2.57 10.39
N HIS A 715 -14.20 1.32 10.72
CA HIS A 715 -13.85 0.31 9.74
C HIS A 715 -14.18 -1.13 10.22
N PRO A 716 -15.45 -1.46 10.52
CA PRO A 716 -15.84 -2.79 11.01
C PRO A 716 -15.68 -3.88 9.94
N GLY A 717 -15.01 -4.98 10.26
CA GLY A 717 -14.80 -6.09 9.31
C GLY A 717 -13.72 -5.85 8.25
N SER A 718 -12.80 -4.88 8.45
CA SER A 718 -11.50 -4.98 7.76
C SER A 718 -10.77 -6.24 8.17
N PHE A 719 -9.87 -6.71 7.31
CA PHE A 719 -8.96 -7.78 7.69
C PHE A 719 -8.13 -7.45 8.94
N LEU A 720 -7.69 -6.19 9.10
CA LEU A 720 -7.03 -5.76 10.33
C LEU A 720 -7.94 -5.86 11.57
N HIS A 721 -9.23 -5.55 11.44
CA HIS A 721 -10.20 -5.75 12.53
C HIS A 721 -10.33 -7.24 12.89
N CYS A 722 -10.39 -8.13 11.90
CA CYS A 722 -10.39 -9.59 12.11
C CYS A 722 -9.13 -10.05 12.86
N LYS A 723 -7.95 -9.56 12.46
CA LYS A 723 -6.67 -9.88 13.12
C LYS A 723 -6.62 -9.41 14.57
N LEU A 724 -7.00 -8.16 14.84
CA LEU A 724 -6.95 -7.59 16.18
C LEU A 724 -7.93 -8.28 17.14
N THR A 725 -9.16 -8.55 16.70
CA THR A 725 -10.15 -9.26 17.52
C THR A 725 -9.76 -10.71 17.78
N LEU A 726 -9.15 -11.40 16.80
CA LEU A 726 -8.58 -12.74 16.98
C LEU A 726 -7.45 -12.73 18.01
N ASN A 727 -6.51 -11.79 17.89
CA ASN A 727 -5.39 -11.68 18.83
C ASN A 727 -5.88 -11.38 20.24
N ARG A 728 -6.84 -10.45 20.39
CA ARG A 728 -7.47 -10.13 21.68
C ARG A 728 -8.12 -11.35 22.32
N TRP A 729 -8.85 -12.15 21.54
CA TRP A 729 -9.46 -13.39 22.03
C TRP A 729 -8.41 -14.43 22.47
N ARG A 730 -7.30 -14.57 21.74
CA ARG A 730 -6.19 -15.47 22.14
C ARG A 730 -5.60 -15.08 23.49
N VAL A 731 -5.30 -13.80 23.69
CA VAL A 731 -4.77 -13.25 24.95
C VAL A 731 -5.75 -13.45 26.10
N ALA A 732 -7.03 -13.13 25.89
CA ALA A 732 -8.08 -13.31 26.90
C ALA A 732 -8.25 -14.79 27.34
N ARG A 733 -7.87 -15.77 26.50
CA ARG A 733 -7.93 -17.20 26.86
C ARG A 733 -6.76 -17.69 27.70
N THR A 734 -5.61 -17.03 27.64
CA THR A 734 -4.37 -17.47 28.30
C THR A 734 -4.14 -16.82 29.67
N GLU A 735 -4.75 -15.66 29.94
CA GLU A 735 -4.58 -14.93 31.20
C GLU A 735 -5.61 -15.34 32.27
N GLY A 736 -5.17 -15.50 33.52
CA GLY A 736 -6.02 -16.01 34.62
C GLY A 736 -7.29 -15.20 34.89
N ALA A 737 -7.23 -13.86 34.79
CA ALA A 737 -8.41 -12.97 34.89
C ALA A 737 -9.18 -12.83 33.55
N GLY A 738 -8.58 -13.25 32.43
CA GLY A 738 -9.12 -13.14 31.07
C GLY A 738 -10.22 -14.15 30.73
N GLN A 739 -10.33 -15.27 31.46
CA GLN A 739 -11.36 -16.29 31.21
C GLN A 739 -12.80 -15.75 31.26
N ALA A 740 -13.07 -14.72 32.07
CA ALA A 740 -14.38 -14.06 32.13
C ALA A 740 -14.67 -13.18 30.90
N GLN A 741 -13.64 -12.62 30.27
CA GLN A 741 -13.73 -11.74 29.09
C GLN A 741 -13.67 -12.52 27.76
N ALA A 742 -13.11 -13.74 27.77
CA ALA A 742 -12.96 -14.58 26.59
C ALA A 742 -14.26 -14.79 25.79
N PRO A 743 -15.46 -14.97 26.39
CA PRO A 743 -16.71 -15.07 25.64
C PRO A 743 -17.09 -13.77 24.90
N ALA A 744 -16.80 -12.61 25.48
CA ALA A 744 -17.07 -11.32 24.84
C ALA A 744 -16.10 -11.05 23.69
N ALA A 745 -14.80 -11.27 23.90
CA ALA A 745 -13.78 -11.16 22.85
C ALA A 745 -14.04 -12.15 21.70
N TRP A 746 -14.53 -13.36 22.01
CA TRP A 746 -14.95 -14.32 20.99
C TRP A 746 -16.11 -13.79 20.14
N ARG A 747 -17.16 -13.21 20.76
CA ARG A 747 -18.28 -12.63 20.03
C ARG A 747 -17.84 -11.49 19.11
N GLN A 748 -16.94 -10.62 19.55
CA GLN A 748 -16.37 -9.56 18.70
C GLN A 748 -15.57 -10.14 17.53
N CYS A 749 -14.76 -11.18 17.77
CA CYS A 749 -14.01 -11.87 16.73
C CYS A 749 -14.95 -12.49 15.69
N VAL A 750 -15.99 -13.21 16.14
CA VAL A 750 -17.02 -13.79 15.26
C VAL A 750 -17.70 -12.70 14.45
N GLU A 751 -18.14 -11.60 15.08
CA GLU A 751 -18.80 -10.51 14.38
C GLU A 751 -17.89 -9.85 13.34
N ALA A 752 -16.61 -9.59 13.66
CA ALA A 752 -15.65 -9.02 12.72
C ALA A 752 -15.52 -9.88 11.45
N HIS A 753 -15.44 -11.20 11.61
CA HIS A 753 -15.35 -12.14 10.50
C HIS A 753 -16.69 -12.30 9.78
N ARG A 754 -17.82 -12.31 10.48
CA ARG A 754 -19.18 -12.36 9.89
C ARG A 754 -19.45 -11.16 9.00
N LEU A 755 -19.06 -9.95 9.43
CA LEU A 755 -19.16 -8.74 8.61
C LEU A 755 -18.27 -8.78 7.37
N ARG A 756 -17.12 -9.44 7.47
CA ARG A 756 -16.15 -9.54 6.37
C ARG A 756 -16.51 -10.64 5.37
N TYR A 757 -16.86 -11.82 5.84
CA TYR A 757 -16.99 -13.04 5.03
C TYR A 757 -18.43 -13.54 4.91
N GLY A 758 -19.36 -12.98 5.69
CA GLY A 758 -20.75 -13.42 5.77
C GLY A 758 -20.94 -14.58 6.76
N GLU A 759 -22.17 -15.11 6.78
CA GLU A 759 -22.49 -16.33 7.52
C GLU A 759 -21.76 -17.53 6.93
N MET A 760 -21.23 -18.40 7.80
CA MET A 760 -20.42 -19.55 7.40
C MET A 760 -20.74 -20.75 8.30
N SER A 761 -20.51 -21.96 7.77
CA SER A 761 -20.56 -23.16 8.60
C SER A 761 -19.46 -23.11 9.68
N ARG A 762 -19.66 -23.85 10.78
CA ARG A 762 -18.66 -23.93 11.87
C ARG A 762 -17.30 -24.40 11.37
N ASP A 763 -17.28 -25.36 10.45
CA ASP A 763 -16.04 -25.95 9.94
C ASP A 763 -15.30 -24.96 9.04
N THR A 764 -16.02 -24.29 8.14
CA THR A 764 -15.46 -23.24 7.27
C THR A 764 -14.94 -22.06 8.10
N PHE A 765 -15.69 -21.65 9.13
CA PHE A 765 -15.26 -20.59 10.04
C PHE A 765 -13.98 -20.95 10.80
N THR A 766 -13.85 -22.21 11.24
CA THR A 766 -12.65 -22.68 11.94
C THR A 766 -11.42 -22.64 11.05
N ARG A 767 -11.53 -23.05 9.78
CA ARG A 767 -10.44 -22.92 8.80
C ARG A 767 -10.07 -21.46 8.53
N LEU A 768 -11.06 -20.59 8.40
CA LEU A 768 -10.83 -19.15 8.20
C LEU A 768 -10.08 -18.51 9.38
N LEU A 769 -10.40 -18.92 10.62
CA LEU A 769 -9.66 -18.46 11.79
C LEU A 769 -8.21 -18.93 11.78
N GLU A 770 -7.95 -20.13 11.28
CA GLU A 770 -6.59 -20.64 11.12
C GLU A 770 -5.80 -19.84 10.08
N GLU A 771 -6.41 -19.50 8.94
CA GLU A 771 -5.80 -18.59 7.94
C GLU A 771 -5.48 -17.21 8.56
N THR A 772 -6.44 -16.66 9.32
CA THR A 772 -6.26 -15.37 9.99
C THR A 772 -5.16 -15.45 11.05
N ARG A 773 -5.07 -16.56 11.79
CA ARG A 773 -4.00 -16.83 12.76
C ARG A 773 -2.64 -16.88 12.08
N GLN A 774 -2.51 -17.62 10.98
CA GLN A 774 -1.27 -17.68 10.21
C GLN A 774 -0.86 -16.31 9.67
N SER A 775 -1.83 -15.51 9.22
CA SER A 775 -1.58 -14.12 8.83
C SER A 775 -1.07 -13.25 9.99
N VAL A 776 -1.62 -13.40 11.19
CA VAL A 776 -1.12 -12.71 12.40
C VAL A 776 0.30 -13.15 12.72
N ASP A 777 0.56 -14.46 12.79
CA ASP A 777 1.83 -15.01 13.24
C ASP A 777 2.97 -14.78 12.22
N GLN A 778 2.65 -14.73 10.92
CA GLN A 778 3.63 -14.66 9.83
C GLN A 778 3.59 -13.32 9.06
N SER A 779 2.80 -12.35 9.50
CA SER A 779 2.59 -11.06 8.83
C SER A 779 2.19 -11.18 7.35
N ARG A 780 1.44 -12.23 7.00
CA ARG A 780 0.97 -12.48 5.63
C ARG A 780 -0.24 -11.60 5.30
N GLU A 781 -0.43 -11.33 4.01
CA GLU A 781 -1.68 -10.75 3.50
C GLU A 781 -2.83 -11.77 3.59
N GLU A 782 -4.06 -11.25 3.52
CA GLU A 782 -5.26 -12.08 3.47
C GLU A 782 -5.24 -13.01 2.23
N PHE A 783 -5.51 -14.30 2.45
CA PHE A 783 -5.58 -15.31 1.40
C PHE A 783 -4.33 -15.35 0.50
N CYS A 784 -3.15 -15.25 1.11
CA CYS A 784 -1.87 -15.37 0.41
C CYS A 784 -1.66 -16.82 -0.06
N MET A 785 -1.96 -17.09 -1.33
CA MET A 785 -1.62 -18.34 -2.01
C MET A 785 -0.12 -18.29 -2.35
N ASP A 786 0.69 -19.11 -1.67
CA ASP A 786 2.10 -19.35 -2.03
C ASP A 786 2.23 -20.11 -3.36
#